data_AF-D3S3W3-F1
#
_entry.id   AF-D3S3W3-F1
#
_cell.length_a   1.000
_cell.length_b   1.000
_cell.length_c   1.000
_cell.angle_alpha   90.00
_cell.angle_beta   90.00
_cell.angle_gamma   90.00
#
_symmetry.space_group_name_H-M   'P 1'
#
loop_
_entity.id
_entity.type
_entity.pdbx_description
1 polymer ?
#
loop_
_entity_poly.entity_id
_entity_poly.type
_entity_poly.pdbx_seq_one_letter_code
_entity_poly.pdbx_strand_id
1 'polypeptide(L)'
;MGEVRVIDKETVKVIGDFYEMFIDALKSEKKVFKLENCIVDGNVDILKIYNRIRDNKELRKLIIEHKDDNITTINVDINLSFHDVEFKGNFQMFRNKIEIVESIRKILIRVILGNINFINSSFKGNVDFSYSVVQGEVNIIDSTFMENVIFWKSEFKKIVYFEKSTFEGDIVFKSSTFENDIYFRNSTLFNGKVDFWKSTLKRNIYFDTLIFKKDIDFGNSTFEGDINFEKSKFNGSVYFNGSTFEKKVNFDYSVFRWMVDFSESTFKGDINFRYSKFDTEISFYKSEFKEGVSVNFIGSRFLGETNFSMIVFDNGEINFEYSEFLGVVSFWKSTFVRDVSFTGLKFNREVNFSESFFKGRAVFSNVEFTEKADFATAVFNEVNFVDVRFKYADFTGCVFEKLLLFSRVFFDLIKFTGAIFEGVAYFMENENNNPNQITLFDLLKIEYLKKFKKKNNKDKNRGVALFNFVNFKSPNNITFVNFPLSRTSFLLTDVKNIAIIAEAERIFDELLLEFVDDAKKILDIEEKIVKIKQKIEPYWDILPEDEKNKLNKRLGDYKKQLNEAWKNLINKIKQKINFENDDLYILFTEAYVYGISPYLRPETVLKEYRDIRKSFENNRTYVEASELFIYEMDLLRKIIIPNYDKYKIPIFSILLVIIFGVLFGLYFVIIPALLIILVWVILYIIRYLGIIEYLLKILKIRYLREFLEGIAFDIYKIISNYGESLVKPIIITILVILIIPCIITHSWNPFSDKILLEQTLRAFFQLGIDKNTINNNPELQTLASYEWLIRIISLILLGNIFIAIKRRLERK
;
A
#
# COMPACT_ATOMS: atom_id res chain seq x y z
N MET A 1 35.25 6.06 -66.40
CA MET A 1 34.23 5.29 -65.68
C MET A 1 34.95 4.58 -64.54
N GLY A 2 34.67 4.92 -63.28
CA GLY A 2 35.47 4.45 -62.14
C GLY A 2 35.23 2.98 -61.83
N GLU A 3 36.23 2.16 -62.13
CA GLU A 3 36.34 0.73 -61.84
C GLU A 3 36.39 0.49 -60.33
N VAL A 4 35.63 -0.48 -59.84
CA VAL A 4 35.77 -0.99 -58.47
C VAL A 4 36.68 -2.19 -58.57
N ARG A 5 37.94 -2.01 -58.17
CA ARG A 5 39.00 -2.99 -58.41
C ARG A 5 38.90 -4.11 -57.39
N VAL A 6 38.95 -5.34 -57.86
CA VAL A 6 39.12 -6.54 -57.02
C VAL A 6 40.60 -6.90 -57.04
N ILE A 7 41.23 -6.91 -55.88
CA ILE A 7 42.68 -7.11 -55.71
C ILE A 7 42.89 -8.38 -54.89
N ASP A 8 43.64 -9.34 -55.40
CA ASP A 8 44.01 -10.55 -54.67
C ASP A 8 44.93 -10.22 -53.48
N LYS A 9 44.66 -10.75 -52.28
CA LYS A 9 45.40 -10.40 -51.05
C LYS A 9 46.83 -10.94 -51.03
N GLU A 10 47.08 -12.08 -51.66
CA GLU A 10 48.40 -12.73 -51.65
C GLU A 10 49.34 -12.10 -52.69
N THR A 11 48.84 -11.91 -53.91
CA THR A 11 49.64 -11.42 -55.03
C THR A 11 49.62 -9.90 -55.18
N VAL A 12 48.68 -9.22 -54.52
CA VAL A 12 48.47 -7.76 -54.58
C VAL A 12 48.17 -7.27 -56.02
N LYS A 13 47.71 -8.16 -56.89
CA LYS A 13 47.35 -7.84 -58.28
C LYS A 13 45.85 -7.61 -58.42
N VAL A 14 45.49 -6.67 -59.30
CA VAL A 14 44.10 -6.50 -59.72
C VAL A 14 43.70 -7.73 -60.54
N ILE A 15 42.70 -8.47 -60.07
CA ILE A 15 42.17 -9.68 -60.71
C ILE A 15 40.90 -9.43 -61.53
N GLY A 16 40.25 -8.28 -61.35
CA GLY A 16 39.10 -7.88 -62.15
C GLY A 16 38.39 -6.62 -61.66
N ASP A 17 37.37 -6.18 -62.40
CA ASP A 17 36.39 -5.18 -61.95
C ASP A 17 35.18 -5.89 -61.34
N PHE A 18 34.73 -5.40 -60.19
CA PHE A 18 33.63 -5.99 -59.43
C PHE A 18 32.34 -6.12 -60.24
N TYR A 19 31.97 -5.09 -61.02
CA TYR A 19 30.71 -5.08 -61.75
C TYR A 19 30.73 -6.05 -62.92
N GLU A 20 31.85 -6.16 -63.63
CA GLU A 20 31.97 -7.13 -64.74
C GLU A 20 31.92 -8.56 -64.19
N MET A 21 32.66 -8.86 -63.12
CA MET A 21 32.61 -10.17 -62.47
C MET A 21 31.19 -10.51 -61.96
N PHE A 22 30.45 -9.53 -61.44
CA PHE A 22 29.07 -9.71 -61.00
C PHE A 22 28.12 -10.03 -62.17
N ILE A 23 28.26 -9.30 -63.29
CA ILE A 23 27.45 -9.53 -64.49
C ILE A 23 27.74 -10.90 -65.10
N ASP A 24 28.99 -11.37 -65.08
CA ASP A 24 29.34 -12.70 -65.56
C ASP A 24 28.79 -13.80 -64.65
N ALA A 25 28.81 -13.59 -63.32
CA ALA A 25 28.14 -14.48 -62.39
C ALA A 25 26.62 -14.58 -62.63
N LEU A 26 25.96 -13.48 -63.01
CA LEU A 26 24.53 -13.48 -63.36
C LEU A 26 24.21 -14.29 -64.63
N LYS A 27 25.13 -14.37 -65.59
CA LYS A 27 24.97 -15.17 -66.82
C LYS A 27 25.22 -16.66 -66.57
N SER A 28 25.94 -17.01 -65.50
CA SER A 28 26.26 -18.39 -65.16
C SER A 28 25.00 -19.17 -64.73
N GLU A 29 24.95 -20.47 -65.05
CA GLU A 29 23.82 -21.34 -64.66
C GLU A 29 23.62 -21.40 -63.15
N LYS A 30 24.71 -21.37 -62.36
CA LYS A 30 24.67 -21.48 -60.91
C LYS A 30 24.27 -20.18 -60.20
N LYS A 31 24.40 -19.03 -60.88
CA LYS A 31 24.18 -17.68 -60.31
C LYS A 31 24.83 -17.51 -58.93
N VAL A 32 26.13 -17.81 -58.82
CA VAL A 32 26.91 -17.59 -57.60
C VAL A 32 27.98 -16.55 -57.88
N PHE A 33 27.87 -15.40 -57.22
CA PHE A 33 28.92 -14.40 -57.20
C PHE A 33 29.85 -14.66 -56.02
N LYS A 34 31.00 -15.25 -56.33
CA LYS A 34 31.99 -15.70 -55.35
C LYS A 34 33.21 -14.78 -55.35
N LEU A 35 33.61 -14.32 -54.17
CA LEU A 35 34.87 -13.61 -53.95
C LEU A 35 35.62 -14.29 -52.80
N GLU A 36 36.89 -14.58 -53.01
CA GLU A 36 37.74 -15.26 -52.02
C GLU A 36 39.07 -14.53 -51.88
N ASN A 37 39.56 -14.38 -50.65
CA ASN A 37 40.89 -13.88 -50.31
C ASN A 37 41.30 -12.60 -51.07
N CYS A 38 40.41 -11.60 -51.12
CA CYS A 38 40.61 -10.39 -51.92
C CYS A 38 40.19 -9.11 -51.20
N ILE A 39 40.57 -7.97 -51.78
CA ILE A 39 40.21 -6.61 -51.38
C ILE A 39 39.36 -6.00 -52.50
N VAL A 40 38.20 -5.48 -52.15
CA VAL A 40 37.34 -4.70 -53.05
C VAL A 40 37.58 -3.21 -52.77
N ASP A 41 38.31 -2.56 -53.69
CA ASP A 41 38.74 -1.17 -53.58
C ASP A 41 37.80 -0.25 -54.38
N GLY A 42 36.83 0.34 -53.69
CA GLY A 42 35.85 1.29 -54.23
C GLY A 42 34.43 1.09 -53.65
N ASN A 43 33.52 2.00 -54.02
CA ASN A 43 32.11 1.92 -53.63
C ASN A 43 31.32 1.03 -54.61
N VAL A 44 30.64 0.02 -54.08
CA VAL A 44 29.66 -0.80 -54.80
C VAL A 44 28.30 -0.11 -54.71
N ASP A 45 27.70 0.23 -55.86
CA ASP A 45 26.39 0.90 -55.97
C ASP A 45 25.48 0.12 -56.92
N ILE A 46 24.29 -0.25 -56.44
CA ILE A 46 23.26 -0.96 -57.20
C ILE A 46 22.89 -0.28 -58.50
N LEU A 47 22.98 1.05 -58.60
CA LEU A 47 22.68 1.78 -59.82
C LEU A 47 23.61 1.37 -60.97
N LYS A 48 24.89 1.10 -60.68
CA LYS A 48 25.85 0.62 -61.68
C LYS A 48 25.57 -0.81 -62.13
N ILE A 49 25.03 -1.66 -61.25
CA ILE A 49 24.56 -3.00 -61.59
C ILE A 49 23.29 -2.91 -62.45
N TYR A 50 22.31 -2.13 -62.02
CA TYR A 50 21.06 -1.88 -62.75
C TYR A 50 21.30 -1.40 -64.18
N ASN A 51 22.13 -0.36 -64.37
CA ASN A 51 22.40 0.17 -65.71
C ASN A 51 23.01 -0.91 -66.63
N ARG A 52 23.94 -1.74 -66.12
CA ARG A 52 24.52 -2.85 -66.89
C ARG A 52 23.51 -3.94 -67.23
N ILE A 53 22.63 -4.30 -66.30
CA ILE A 53 21.53 -5.26 -66.56
C ILE A 53 20.57 -4.70 -67.60
N ARG A 54 20.20 -3.41 -67.48
CA ARG A 54 19.27 -2.71 -68.38
C ARG A 54 19.80 -2.65 -69.81
N ASP A 55 21.10 -2.37 -69.97
CA ASP A 55 21.74 -2.18 -71.26
C ASP A 55 22.14 -3.54 -71.91
N ASN A 56 22.07 -4.65 -71.15
CA ASN A 56 22.31 -6.00 -71.63
C ASN A 56 21.03 -6.68 -72.15
N LYS A 57 21.01 -7.08 -73.43
CA LYS A 57 19.83 -7.68 -74.10
C LYS A 57 19.28 -8.94 -73.42
N GLU A 58 20.15 -9.78 -72.83
CA GLU A 58 19.74 -11.06 -72.22
C GLU A 58 19.28 -10.88 -70.77
N LEU A 59 19.96 -10.00 -70.02
CA LEU A 59 19.70 -9.78 -68.59
C LEU A 59 18.58 -8.78 -68.33
N ARG A 60 18.22 -7.93 -69.30
CA ARG A 60 17.15 -6.92 -69.13
C ARG A 60 15.82 -7.51 -68.65
N LYS A 61 15.53 -8.78 -68.95
CA LYS A 61 14.34 -9.51 -68.46
C LYS A 61 14.27 -9.68 -66.94
N LEU A 62 15.39 -9.50 -66.24
CA LEU A 62 15.46 -9.56 -64.77
C LEU A 62 14.91 -8.28 -64.12
N ILE A 63 14.73 -7.20 -64.89
CA ILE A 63 14.13 -5.96 -64.42
C ILE A 63 12.62 -6.02 -64.62
N ILE A 64 11.88 -5.86 -63.54
CA ILE A 64 10.42 -5.78 -63.50
C ILE A 64 10.04 -4.40 -62.97
N GLU A 65 9.37 -3.60 -63.80
CA GLU A 65 8.90 -2.28 -63.41
C GLU A 65 7.42 -2.35 -63.01
N HIS A 66 7.11 -1.98 -61.76
CA HIS A 66 5.75 -1.88 -61.28
C HIS A 66 5.24 -0.46 -61.52
N LYS A 67 4.28 -0.32 -62.45
CA LYS A 67 3.77 0.98 -62.91
C LYS A 67 3.03 1.77 -61.83
N ASP A 68 2.42 1.09 -60.86
CA ASP A 68 1.53 1.73 -59.88
C ASP A 68 2.27 2.25 -58.64
N ASP A 69 3.45 1.69 -58.30
CA ASP A 69 4.14 1.97 -57.04
C ASP A 69 5.43 2.79 -57.18
N ASN A 70 5.86 3.15 -58.40
CA ASN A 70 7.20 3.69 -58.68
C ASN A 70 8.34 2.81 -58.11
N ILE A 71 8.15 1.49 -58.09
CA ILE A 71 9.15 0.52 -57.65
C ILE A 71 9.65 -0.26 -58.87
N THR A 72 10.97 -0.26 -59.06
CA THR A 72 11.65 -1.14 -60.01
C THR A 72 12.26 -2.30 -59.23
N THR A 73 11.76 -3.50 -59.49
CA THR A 73 12.30 -4.72 -58.90
C THR A 73 13.34 -5.31 -59.84
N ILE A 74 14.56 -5.51 -59.36
CA ILE A 74 15.59 -6.28 -60.04
C ILE A 74 15.62 -7.67 -59.41
N ASN A 75 15.10 -8.64 -60.15
CA ASN A 75 15.13 -10.03 -59.75
C ASN A 75 16.45 -10.67 -60.19
N VAL A 76 17.53 -10.46 -59.42
CA VAL A 76 18.82 -11.08 -59.71
C VAL A 76 18.85 -12.55 -59.31
N ASP A 77 18.22 -12.88 -58.18
CA ASP A 77 18.21 -14.24 -57.59
C ASP A 77 19.61 -14.87 -57.58
N ILE A 78 20.60 -14.05 -57.19
CA ILE A 78 22.01 -14.41 -57.19
C ILE A 78 22.48 -14.70 -55.76
N ASN A 79 23.29 -15.73 -55.61
CA ASN A 79 23.94 -16.07 -54.35
C ASN A 79 25.22 -15.24 -54.20
N LEU A 80 25.36 -14.52 -53.08
CA LEU A 80 26.59 -13.81 -52.71
C LEU A 80 27.41 -14.69 -51.76
N SER A 81 28.65 -15.01 -52.12
CA SER A 81 29.52 -15.85 -51.29
C SER A 81 30.91 -15.22 -51.16
N PHE A 82 31.15 -14.53 -50.05
CA PHE A 82 32.38 -13.81 -49.76
C PHE A 82 33.13 -14.48 -48.61
N HIS A 83 34.33 -14.95 -48.90
CA HIS A 83 35.21 -15.59 -47.92
C HIS A 83 36.54 -14.83 -47.86
N ASP A 84 36.95 -14.38 -46.68
CA ASP A 84 38.20 -13.63 -46.50
C ASP A 84 38.27 -12.34 -47.34
N VAL A 85 37.14 -11.64 -47.51
CA VAL A 85 37.06 -10.44 -48.37
C VAL A 85 37.10 -9.15 -47.54
N GLU A 86 37.87 -8.16 -47.98
CA GLU A 86 37.86 -6.81 -47.38
C GLU A 86 37.24 -5.79 -48.34
N PHE A 87 36.12 -5.19 -47.96
CA PHE A 87 35.50 -4.07 -48.68
C PHE A 87 35.96 -2.74 -48.09
N LYS A 88 36.69 -1.94 -48.88
CA LYS A 88 37.18 -0.61 -48.44
C LYS A 88 36.14 0.50 -48.50
N GLY A 89 35.19 0.39 -49.44
CA GLY A 89 34.11 1.37 -49.63
C GLY A 89 32.75 0.88 -49.12
N ASN A 90 31.70 1.64 -49.43
CA ASN A 90 30.33 1.25 -49.16
C ASN A 90 29.88 0.11 -50.08
N PHE A 91 29.02 -0.77 -49.55
CA PHE A 91 28.34 -1.82 -50.29
C PHE A 91 26.84 -1.54 -50.34
N GLN A 92 26.40 -0.82 -51.37
CA GLN A 92 25.03 -0.33 -51.49
C GLN A 92 24.24 -1.13 -52.52
N MET A 93 23.35 -2.00 -52.05
CA MET A 93 22.36 -2.75 -52.84
C MET A 93 20.98 -2.04 -52.88
N PHE A 94 20.92 -0.77 -52.45
CA PHE A 94 19.71 0.03 -52.40
C PHE A 94 19.92 1.45 -52.95
N ARG A 95 18.89 2.00 -53.62
CA ARG A 95 18.77 3.39 -54.05
C ARG A 95 17.31 3.84 -53.99
N ASN A 96 17.06 4.97 -53.31
CA ASN A 96 15.73 5.58 -53.18
C ASN A 96 15.44 6.70 -54.22
N LYS A 97 16.47 7.13 -54.96
CA LYS A 97 16.35 8.17 -55.99
C LYS A 97 17.28 7.85 -57.16
N ILE A 98 16.70 7.70 -58.33
CA ILE A 98 17.42 7.55 -59.60
C ILE A 98 16.92 8.65 -60.53
N GLU A 99 17.85 9.42 -61.07
CA GLU A 99 17.54 10.41 -62.10
C GLU A 99 17.66 9.72 -63.46
N ILE A 100 16.52 9.39 -64.06
CA ILE A 100 16.47 8.93 -65.44
C ILE A 100 16.26 10.17 -66.31
N VAL A 101 17.19 10.39 -67.24
CA VAL A 101 17.15 11.52 -68.18
C VAL A 101 15.82 11.45 -68.93
N GLU A 102 15.07 12.56 -68.91
CA GLU A 102 13.73 12.83 -69.47
C GLU A 102 12.52 12.86 -68.50
N SER A 103 12.59 12.36 -67.26
CA SER A 103 11.61 12.72 -66.21
C SER A 103 12.10 12.37 -64.80
N ILE A 104 11.93 13.28 -63.83
CA ILE A 104 12.24 13.01 -62.40
C ILE A 104 11.18 12.04 -61.85
N ARG A 105 11.31 10.75 -62.15
CA ARG A 105 10.56 9.71 -61.45
C ARG A 105 11.39 9.23 -60.26
N LYS A 106 10.86 9.37 -59.05
CA LYS A 106 11.45 8.75 -57.85
C LYS A 106 11.21 7.25 -57.95
N ILE A 107 12.19 6.51 -58.44
CA ILE A 107 12.12 5.06 -58.57
C ILE A 107 12.96 4.42 -57.46
N LEU A 108 12.35 3.46 -56.76
CA LEU A 108 13.01 2.63 -55.77
C LEU A 108 13.51 1.34 -56.42
N ILE A 109 14.79 0.99 -56.24
CA ILE A 109 15.28 -0.34 -56.63
C ILE A 109 15.07 -1.32 -55.50
N ARG A 110 14.24 -2.33 -55.75
CA ARG A 110 14.10 -3.53 -54.92
C ARG A 110 14.96 -4.64 -55.49
N VAL A 111 15.77 -5.31 -54.68
CA VAL A 111 16.64 -6.42 -55.15
C VAL A 111 16.17 -7.74 -54.56
N ILE A 112 15.99 -8.77 -55.39
CA ILE A 112 15.73 -10.14 -54.94
C ILE A 112 17.04 -10.94 -55.02
N LEU A 113 17.53 -11.43 -53.88
CA LEU A 113 18.79 -12.15 -53.72
C LEU A 113 18.54 -13.63 -53.36
N GLY A 114 19.49 -14.49 -53.72
CA GLY A 114 19.56 -15.87 -53.25
C GLY A 114 20.13 -15.94 -51.83
N ASN A 115 21.14 -16.79 -51.60
CA ASN A 115 21.89 -16.86 -50.34
C ASN A 115 22.85 -15.67 -50.19
N ILE A 116 23.08 -15.23 -48.95
CA ILE A 116 24.11 -14.24 -48.60
C ILE A 116 25.05 -14.89 -47.58
N ASN A 117 26.27 -15.21 -47.99
CA ASN A 117 27.28 -15.84 -47.15
C ASN A 117 28.49 -14.90 -47.03
N PHE A 118 28.68 -14.28 -45.86
CA PHE A 118 29.85 -13.47 -45.54
C PHE A 118 30.63 -14.17 -44.42
N ILE A 119 31.79 -14.71 -44.77
CA ILE A 119 32.61 -15.51 -43.87
C ILE A 119 34.00 -14.87 -43.78
N ASN A 120 34.46 -14.63 -42.55
CA ASN A 120 35.75 -14.00 -42.25
C ASN A 120 36.03 -12.72 -43.07
N SER A 121 34.97 -11.93 -43.31
CA SER A 121 35.02 -10.77 -44.20
C SER A 121 34.90 -9.46 -43.42
N SER A 122 35.53 -8.39 -43.92
CA SER A 122 35.51 -7.07 -43.28
C SER A 122 34.92 -6.01 -44.20
N PHE A 123 33.97 -5.23 -43.69
CA PHE A 123 33.35 -4.11 -44.39
C PHE A 123 33.72 -2.81 -43.68
N LYS A 124 34.50 -1.95 -44.35
CA LYS A 124 34.94 -0.65 -43.82
C LYS A 124 33.90 0.45 -44.01
N GLY A 125 33.06 0.35 -45.04
CA GLY A 125 31.95 1.28 -45.30
C GLY A 125 30.59 0.70 -44.94
N ASN A 126 29.54 1.50 -45.17
CA ASN A 126 28.15 1.09 -44.93
C ASN A 126 27.74 -0.06 -45.86
N VAL A 127 26.96 -1.00 -45.33
CA VAL A 127 26.35 -2.10 -46.08
C VAL A 127 24.84 -1.89 -46.09
N ASP A 128 24.25 -1.68 -47.27
CA ASP A 128 22.83 -1.31 -47.39
C ASP A 128 22.09 -2.26 -48.34
N PHE A 129 21.17 -3.02 -47.78
CA PHE A 129 20.25 -3.95 -48.42
C PHE A 129 18.78 -3.54 -48.20
N SER A 130 18.51 -2.25 -47.99
CA SER A 130 17.14 -1.79 -47.76
C SER A 130 16.21 -2.22 -48.90
N TYR A 131 14.97 -2.59 -48.55
CA TYR A 131 13.93 -3.14 -49.44
C TYR A 131 14.25 -4.49 -50.10
N SER A 132 15.39 -5.13 -49.80
CA SER A 132 15.75 -6.39 -50.44
C SER A 132 14.83 -7.54 -50.03
N VAL A 133 14.64 -8.51 -50.93
CA VAL A 133 14.08 -9.83 -50.59
C VAL A 133 15.19 -10.85 -50.68
N VAL A 134 15.49 -11.53 -49.57
CA VAL A 134 16.44 -12.64 -49.55
C VAL A 134 15.65 -13.95 -49.56
N GLN A 135 15.68 -14.64 -50.69
CA GLN A 135 15.00 -15.93 -50.90
C GLN A 135 15.75 -17.08 -50.21
N GLY A 136 17.08 -16.94 -50.11
CA GLY A 136 17.97 -17.90 -49.49
C GLY A 136 18.29 -17.59 -48.03
N GLU A 137 19.27 -18.31 -47.49
CA GLU A 137 19.81 -18.12 -46.14
C GLU A 137 20.76 -16.92 -46.09
N VAL A 138 20.83 -16.28 -44.93
CA VAL A 138 21.84 -15.25 -44.63
C VAL A 138 22.77 -15.79 -43.56
N ASN A 139 24.04 -16.01 -43.92
CA ASN A 139 25.08 -16.51 -43.02
C ASN A 139 26.19 -15.47 -42.89
N ILE A 140 26.29 -14.84 -41.72
CA ILE A 140 27.33 -13.85 -41.40
C ILE A 140 28.17 -14.41 -40.25
N ILE A 141 29.37 -14.89 -40.59
CA ILE A 141 30.22 -15.68 -39.71
C ILE A 141 31.61 -15.05 -39.64
N ASP A 142 32.15 -14.89 -38.42
CA ASP A 142 33.49 -14.35 -38.16
C ASP A 142 33.78 -13.03 -38.90
N SER A 143 32.75 -12.23 -39.18
CA SER A 143 32.86 -11.04 -40.03
C SER A 143 32.77 -9.73 -39.23
N THR A 144 33.37 -8.66 -39.73
CA THR A 144 33.42 -7.35 -39.03
C THR A 144 32.85 -6.23 -39.90
N PHE A 145 31.92 -5.46 -39.33
CA PHE A 145 31.29 -4.31 -39.98
C PHE A 145 31.64 -3.05 -39.19
N MET A 146 32.42 -2.15 -39.80
CA MET A 146 32.90 -0.93 -39.13
C MET A 146 31.84 0.19 -39.08
N GLU A 147 30.94 0.19 -40.06
CA GLU A 147 29.86 1.16 -40.23
C GLU A 147 28.50 0.45 -40.26
N ASN A 148 27.42 1.15 -40.61
CA ASN A 148 26.06 0.63 -40.47
C ASN A 148 25.76 -0.51 -41.46
N VAL A 149 24.95 -1.48 -40.99
CA VAL A 149 24.38 -2.56 -41.79
C VAL A 149 22.86 -2.39 -41.83
N ILE A 150 22.33 -2.04 -43.00
CA ILE A 150 20.95 -1.57 -43.17
C ILE A 150 20.15 -2.58 -43.98
N PHE A 151 19.08 -3.10 -43.40
CA PHE A 151 18.08 -3.99 -43.99
C PHE A 151 16.68 -3.39 -43.80
N TRP A 152 16.52 -2.07 -43.94
CA TRP A 152 15.25 -1.38 -43.73
C TRP A 152 14.21 -1.85 -44.74
N LYS A 153 13.02 -2.27 -44.29
CA LYS A 153 11.93 -2.80 -45.12
C LYS A 153 12.30 -4.03 -45.96
N SER A 154 13.24 -4.84 -45.47
CA SER A 154 13.67 -6.06 -46.16
C SER A 154 12.85 -7.28 -45.74
N GLU A 155 12.86 -8.32 -46.57
CA GLU A 155 12.16 -9.58 -46.30
C GLU A 155 13.14 -10.76 -46.35
N PHE A 156 13.14 -11.60 -45.31
CA PHE A 156 13.97 -12.80 -45.22
C PHE A 156 13.08 -14.05 -45.25
N LYS A 157 13.24 -14.87 -46.28
CA LYS A 157 12.38 -16.05 -46.50
C LYS A 157 12.90 -17.31 -45.80
N LYS A 158 14.20 -17.36 -45.50
CA LYS A 158 14.86 -18.48 -44.82
C LYS A 158 15.60 -18.01 -43.58
N ILE A 159 16.35 -18.92 -42.98
CA ILE A 159 17.07 -18.71 -41.73
C ILE A 159 18.10 -17.58 -41.90
N VAL A 160 18.20 -16.75 -40.87
CA VAL A 160 19.22 -15.72 -40.75
C VAL A 160 20.12 -16.07 -39.58
N TYR A 161 21.42 -16.19 -39.84
CA TYR A 161 22.41 -16.72 -38.92
C TYR A 161 23.61 -15.80 -38.79
N PHE A 162 23.85 -15.31 -37.57
CA PHE A 162 24.98 -14.48 -37.19
C PHE A 162 25.81 -15.20 -36.13
N GLU A 163 27.10 -15.38 -36.40
CA GLU A 163 28.02 -16.07 -35.50
C GLU A 163 29.38 -15.37 -35.42
N LYS A 164 29.90 -15.18 -34.19
CA LYS A 164 31.24 -14.63 -33.91
C LYS A 164 31.58 -13.34 -34.66
N SER A 165 30.56 -12.59 -35.06
CA SER A 165 30.71 -11.39 -35.87
C SER A 165 30.68 -10.14 -35.00
N THR A 166 31.32 -9.07 -35.45
CA THR A 166 31.38 -7.79 -34.73
C THR A 166 30.74 -6.68 -35.55
N PHE A 167 29.78 -5.98 -34.93
CA PHE A 167 29.11 -4.82 -35.51
C PHE A 167 29.52 -3.57 -34.72
N GLU A 168 30.44 -2.79 -35.30
CA GLU A 168 30.86 -1.49 -34.74
C GLU A 168 29.80 -0.41 -34.96
N GLY A 169 29.22 -0.38 -36.17
CA GLY A 169 28.08 0.47 -36.51
C GLY A 169 26.72 -0.16 -36.18
N ASP A 170 25.66 0.59 -36.48
CA ASP A 170 24.28 0.17 -36.20
C ASP A 170 23.82 -0.93 -37.17
N ILE A 171 23.00 -1.86 -36.69
CA ILE A 171 22.29 -2.84 -37.52
C ILE A 171 20.79 -2.53 -37.53
N VAL A 172 20.25 -2.27 -38.72
CA VAL A 172 18.90 -1.71 -38.90
C VAL A 172 18.02 -2.68 -39.68
N PHE A 173 17.17 -3.42 -38.99
CA PHE A 173 16.10 -4.28 -39.53
C PHE A 173 14.73 -3.63 -39.44
N LYS A 174 14.67 -2.30 -39.35
CA LYS A 174 13.44 -1.54 -39.20
C LYS A 174 12.40 -1.89 -40.28
N SER A 175 11.16 -2.13 -39.88
CA SER A 175 10.02 -2.44 -40.76
C SER A 175 10.21 -3.67 -41.65
N SER A 176 11.01 -4.64 -41.19
CA SER A 176 11.39 -5.83 -41.96
C SER A 176 10.63 -7.06 -41.50
N THR A 177 10.56 -8.06 -42.37
CA THR A 177 9.83 -9.32 -42.11
C THR A 177 10.77 -10.51 -42.16
N PHE A 178 10.72 -11.36 -41.12
CA PHE A 178 11.43 -12.62 -41.05
C PHE A 178 10.43 -13.78 -41.03
N GLU A 179 10.45 -14.59 -42.08
CA GLU A 179 9.54 -15.74 -42.25
C GLU A 179 10.05 -17.00 -41.52
N ASN A 180 11.30 -17.01 -41.07
CA ASN A 180 11.97 -18.15 -40.45
C ASN A 180 12.81 -17.72 -39.22
N ASP A 181 13.41 -18.69 -38.56
CA ASP A 181 14.20 -18.48 -37.34
C ASP A 181 15.40 -17.55 -37.58
N ILE A 182 15.74 -16.78 -36.55
CA ILE A 182 16.93 -15.92 -36.52
C ILE A 182 17.83 -16.36 -35.37
N TYR A 183 19.10 -16.55 -35.66
CA TYR A 183 20.10 -16.98 -34.69
C TYR A 183 21.22 -15.95 -34.59
N PHE A 184 21.46 -15.47 -33.38
CA PHE A 184 22.64 -14.70 -33.02
C PHE A 184 23.40 -15.48 -31.94
N ARG A 185 24.52 -16.10 -32.31
CA ARG A 185 25.24 -17.07 -31.45
C ARG A 185 26.71 -16.72 -31.26
N ASN A 186 27.32 -17.45 -30.31
CA ASN A 186 28.77 -17.55 -30.09
C ASN A 186 29.49 -16.20 -30.03
N SER A 187 29.16 -15.38 -29.04
CA SER A 187 29.87 -14.10 -28.76
C SER A 187 29.80 -13.06 -29.88
N THR A 188 28.72 -13.06 -30.68
CA THR A 188 28.43 -11.93 -31.59
C THR A 188 28.33 -10.63 -30.78
N LEU A 189 29.07 -9.60 -31.18
CA LEU A 189 29.22 -8.36 -30.42
C LEU A 189 28.54 -7.18 -31.14
N PHE A 190 27.62 -6.52 -30.43
CA PHE A 190 26.96 -5.31 -30.90
C PHE A 190 27.52 -4.08 -30.16
N ASN A 191 28.42 -3.36 -30.82
CA ASN A 191 28.94 -2.08 -30.33
C ASN A 191 28.05 -0.89 -30.77
N GLY A 192 27.38 -1.01 -31.92
CA GLY A 192 26.32 -0.10 -32.37
C GLY A 192 24.92 -0.51 -31.89
N LYS A 193 23.91 0.28 -32.27
CA LYS A 193 22.49 0.04 -31.98
C LYS A 193 21.92 -1.08 -32.84
N VAL A 194 20.88 -1.73 -32.34
CA VAL A 194 20.14 -2.79 -33.04
C VAL A 194 18.67 -2.36 -33.17
N ASP A 195 18.20 -2.08 -34.39
CA ASP A 195 16.85 -1.52 -34.64
C ASP A 195 15.97 -2.52 -35.41
N PHE A 196 14.95 -3.05 -34.74
CA PHE A 196 13.86 -3.89 -35.26
C PHE A 196 12.51 -3.17 -35.20
N TRP A 197 12.46 -1.85 -35.15
CA TRP A 197 11.21 -1.10 -34.99
C TRP A 197 10.21 -1.39 -36.11
N LYS A 198 8.96 -1.71 -35.75
CA LYS A 198 7.86 -2.11 -36.66
C LYS A 198 8.14 -3.34 -37.50
N SER A 199 8.94 -4.26 -37.01
CA SER A 199 9.28 -5.50 -37.72
C SER A 199 8.37 -6.66 -37.34
N THR A 200 8.24 -7.63 -38.23
CA THR A 200 7.43 -8.85 -38.01
C THR A 200 8.32 -10.07 -38.03
N LEU A 201 8.30 -10.83 -36.94
CA LEU A 201 9.13 -12.02 -36.75
C LEU A 201 8.20 -13.22 -36.56
N LYS A 202 8.06 -14.03 -37.62
CA LYS A 202 7.04 -15.09 -37.67
C LYS A 202 7.44 -16.38 -36.96
N ARG A 203 8.72 -16.51 -36.65
CA ARG A 203 9.32 -17.69 -36.01
C ARG A 203 10.26 -17.27 -34.89
N ASN A 204 11.07 -18.19 -34.38
CA ASN A 204 11.80 -17.98 -33.15
C ASN A 204 13.03 -17.11 -33.37
N ILE A 205 13.41 -16.37 -32.32
CA ILE A 205 14.61 -15.55 -32.32
C ILE A 205 15.48 -15.94 -31.13
N TYR A 206 16.74 -16.23 -31.40
CA TYR A 206 17.71 -16.65 -30.41
C TYR A 206 18.81 -15.59 -30.28
N PHE A 207 18.73 -14.84 -29.19
CA PHE A 207 19.70 -13.83 -28.73
C PHE A 207 20.35 -14.26 -27.40
N ASP A 208 20.50 -15.56 -27.15
CA ASP A 208 21.04 -16.05 -25.88
C ASP A 208 22.54 -15.74 -25.73
N THR A 209 22.95 -15.40 -24.49
CA THR A 209 24.35 -15.12 -24.10
C THR A 209 25.02 -13.94 -24.82
N LEU A 210 24.24 -12.95 -25.28
CA LEU A 210 24.78 -11.80 -26.02
C LEU A 210 25.11 -10.59 -25.16
N ILE A 211 25.91 -9.69 -25.73
CA ILE A 211 26.27 -8.40 -25.13
C ILE A 211 25.89 -7.28 -26.09
N PHE A 212 24.92 -6.46 -25.68
CA PHE A 212 24.52 -5.25 -26.38
C PHE A 212 25.14 -4.04 -25.68
N LYS A 213 26.09 -3.34 -26.33
CA LYS A 213 26.72 -2.15 -25.74
C LYS A 213 25.89 -0.88 -25.85
N LYS A 214 24.96 -0.85 -26.81
CA LYS A 214 24.04 0.27 -27.09
C LYS A 214 22.61 -0.23 -27.10
N ASP A 215 21.70 0.68 -27.41
CA ASP A 215 20.26 0.43 -27.37
C ASP A 215 19.83 -0.64 -28.38
N ILE A 216 18.79 -1.38 -28.01
CA ILE A 216 18.07 -2.29 -28.89
C ILE A 216 16.59 -1.90 -28.91
N ASP A 217 16.05 -1.71 -30.11
CA ASP A 217 14.69 -1.21 -30.33
C ASP A 217 13.84 -2.24 -31.08
N PHE A 218 12.81 -2.75 -30.43
CA PHE A 218 11.78 -3.63 -30.98
C PHE A 218 10.39 -2.99 -30.91
N GLY A 219 10.29 -1.66 -30.78
CA GLY A 219 9.02 -0.98 -30.59
C GLY A 219 8.07 -1.17 -31.78
N ASN A 220 6.78 -1.29 -31.48
CA ASN A 220 5.68 -1.51 -32.44
C ASN A 220 5.87 -2.76 -33.33
N SER A 221 6.60 -3.77 -32.85
CA SER A 221 6.89 -4.99 -33.59
C SER A 221 5.98 -6.15 -33.20
N THR A 222 5.86 -7.15 -34.07
CA THR A 222 5.04 -8.34 -33.83
C THR A 222 5.91 -9.58 -33.83
N PHE A 223 5.81 -10.36 -32.75
CA PHE A 223 6.51 -11.62 -32.56
C PHE A 223 5.51 -12.77 -32.52
N GLU A 224 5.48 -13.58 -33.59
CA GLU A 224 4.61 -14.76 -33.69
C GLU A 224 5.27 -16.03 -33.13
N GLY A 225 6.60 -16.01 -32.95
CA GLY A 225 7.41 -17.08 -32.34
C GLY A 225 8.04 -16.69 -31.01
N ASP A 226 8.77 -17.62 -30.41
CA ASP A 226 9.44 -17.41 -29.11
C ASP A 226 10.67 -16.49 -29.27
N ILE A 227 10.94 -15.68 -28.24
CA ILE A 227 12.14 -14.84 -28.18
C ILE A 227 12.99 -15.27 -26.98
N ASN A 228 14.27 -15.55 -27.22
CA ASN A 228 15.20 -15.97 -26.18
C ASN A 228 16.36 -15.00 -26.03
N PHE A 229 16.44 -14.30 -24.90
CA PHE A 229 17.54 -13.43 -24.47
C PHE A 229 18.28 -13.99 -23.25
N GLU A 230 18.09 -15.27 -22.89
CA GLU A 230 18.68 -15.87 -21.69
C GLU A 230 20.17 -15.51 -21.51
N LYS A 231 20.56 -15.12 -20.29
CA LYS A 231 21.94 -14.75 -19.90
C LYS A 231 22.54 -13.57 -20.66
N SER A 232 21.73 -12.75 -21.32
CA SER A 232 22.23 -11.59 -22.07
C SER A 232 22.51 -10.39 -21.17
N LYS A 233 23.41 -9.51 -21.64
CA LYS A 233 23.77 -8.26 -20.98
C LYS A 233 23.42 -7.08 -21.86
N PHE A 234 22.55 -6.22 -21.35
CA PHE A 234 22.11 -4.99 -22.00
C PHE A 234 22.76 -3.80 -21.30
N ASN A 235 23.78 -3.21 -21.95
CA ASN A 235 24.45 -2.00 -21.47
C ASN A 235 23.86 -0.71 -22.08
N GLY A 236 22.89 -0.82 -22.98
CA GLY A 236 22.01 0.26 -23.43
C GLY A 236 20.55 -0.05 -23.08
N SER A 237 19.64 0.82 -23.49
CA SER A 237 18.20 0.66 -23.22
C SER A 237 17.57 -0.38 -24.14
N VAL A 238 16.48 -0.99 -23.68
CA VAL A 238 15.74 -2.04 -24.41
C VAL A 238 14.30 -1.60 -24.61
N TYR A 239 13.87 -1.42 -25.84
CA TYR A 239 12.52 -0.93 -26.17
C TYR A 239 11.67 -2.02 -26.82
N PHE A 240 10.48 -2.24 -26.28
CA PHE A 240 9.42 -3.13 -26.77
C PHE A 240 8.06 -2.43 -26.80
N ASN A 241 8.03 -1.11 -26.66
CA ASN A 241 6.81 -0.33 -26.49
C ASN A 241 5.87 -0.48 -27.70
N GLY A 242 4.60 -0.72 -27.45
CA GLY A 242 3.58 -0.95 -28.48
C GLY A 242 3.67 -2.29 -29.21
N SER A 243 4.55 -3.21 -28.77
CA SER A 243 4.78 -4.50 -29.44
C SER A 243 3.81 -5.59 -29.01
N THR A 244 3.63 -6.60 -29.85
CA THR A 244 2.76 -7.76 -29.58
C THR A 244 3.58 -9.05 -29.53
N PHE A 245 3.40 -9.83 -28.47
CA PHE A 245 4.04 -11.12 -28.25
C PHE A 245 3.00 -12.24 -28.26
N GLU A 246 2.92 -13.01 -29.35
CA GLU A 246 2.00 -14.15 -29.48
C GLU A 246 2.47 -15.38 -28.69
N LYS A 247 3.78 -15.44 -28.40
CA LYS A 247 4.47 -16.57 -27.77
C LYS A 247 5.43 -16.09 -26.69
N LYS A 248 6.24 -17.00 -26.16
CA LYS A 248 7.03 -16.80 -24.94
C LYS A 248 8.18 -15.83 -25.18
N VAL A 249 8.46 -15.00 -24.17
CA VAL A 249 9.66 -14.16 -24.11
C VAL A 249 10.50 -14.57 -22.90
N ASN A 250 11.78 -14.89 -23.13
CA ASN A 250 12.68 -15.36 -22.08
C ASN A 250 13.86 -14.40 -21.89
N PHE A 251 13.98 -13.83 -20.69
CA PHE A 251 15.10 -13.01 -20.23
C PHE A 251 15.81 -13.61 -19.02
N ASP A 252 15.60 -14.88 -18.69
CA ASP A 252 16.19 -15.50 -17.50
C ASP A 252 17.70 -15.24 -17.37
N TYR A 253 18.16 -14.93 -16.15
CA TYR A 253 19.54 -14.60 -15.81
C TYR A 253 20.13 -13.39 -16.55
N SER A 254 19.31 -12.52 -17.16
CA SER A 254 19.79 -11.35 -17.89
C SER A 254 20.11 -10.18 -16.96
N VAL A 255 20.97 -9.28 -17.44
CA VAL A 255 21.35 -8.06 -16.72
C VAL A 255 21.05 -6.84 -17.58
N PHE A 256 20.21 -5.95 -17.05
CA PHE A 256 19.83 -4.69 -17.67
C PHE A 256 20.47 -3.53 -16.91
N ARG A 257 21.37 -2.79 -17.57
CA ARG A 257 22.07 -1.63 -16.99
C ARG A 257 21.33 -0.31 -17.18
N TRP A 258 20.35 -0.30 -18.08
CA TRP A 258 19.52 0.85 -18.45
C TRP A 258 18.06 0.42 -18.62
N MET A 259 17.22 1.37 -19.00
CA MET A 259 15.76 1.25 -19.03
C MET A 259 15.30 0.09 -19.92
N VAL A 260 14.25 -0.59 -19.46
CA VAL A 260 13.51 -1.59 -20.24
C VAL A 260 12.05 -1.13 -20.37
N ASP A 261 11.58 -0.95 -21.60
CA ASP A 261 10.26 -0.36 -21.85
C ASP A 261 9.33 -1.31 -22.63
N PHE A 262 8.33 -1.86 -21.97
CA PHE A 262 7.22 -2.63 -22.52
C PHE A 262 5.90 -1.85 -22.53
N SER A 263 5.95 -0.52 -22.49
CA SER A 263 4.74 0.30 -22.38
C SER A 263 3.83 0.08 -23.60
N GLU A 264 2.52 -0.05 -23.37
CA GLU A 264 1.50 -0.27 -24.40
C GLU A 264 1.67 -1.59 -25.19
N SER A 265 2.49 -2.53 -24.70
CA SER A 265 2.65 -3.86 -25.30
C SER A 265 1.49 -4.81 -24.97
N THR A 266 1.25 -5.78 -25.84
CA THR A 266 0.28 -6.88 -25.62
C THR A 266 0.99 -8.21 -25.52
N PHE A 267 0.76 -8.94 -24.43
CA PHE A 267 1.30 -10.27 -24.19
C PHE A 267 0.20 -11.33 -24.30
N LYS A 268 0.44 -12.36 -25.11
CA LYS A 268 -0.37 -13.58 -25.23
C LYS A 268 0.40 -14.85 -24.87
N GLY A 269 1.72 -14.75 -24.70
CA GLY A 269 2.57 -15.80 -24.16
C GLY A 269 3.33 -15.33 -22.92
N ASP A 270 3.86 -16.29 -22.17
CA ASP A 270 4.57 -16.03 -20.92
C ASP A 270 5.82 -15.18 -21.09
N ILE A 271 6.12 -14.38 -20.06
CA ILE A 271 7.36 -13.60 -19.98
C ILE A 271 8.16 -13.98 -18.73
N ASN A 272 9.43 -14.33 -18.91
CA ASN A 272 10.29 -14.79 -17.82
C ASN A 272 11.50 -13.89 -17.63
N PHE A 273 11.75 -13.52 -16.38
CA PHE A 273 12.87 -12.72 -15.90
C PHE A 273 13.51 -13.34 -14.65
N ARG A 274 13.49 -14.67 -14.53
CA ARG A 274 13.99 -15.36 -13.32
C ARG A 274 15.44 -15.02 -13.10
N TYR A 275 15.80 -14.68 -11.86
CA TYR A 275 17.16 -14.29 -11.47
C TYR A 275 17.77 -13.15 -12.31
N SER A 276 16.93 -12.32 -12.93
CA SER A 276 17.40 -11.16 -13.70
C SER A 276 17.69 -9.98 -12.79
N LYS A 277 18.53 -9.07 -13.26
CA LYS A 277 18.89 -7.85 -12.54
C LYS A 277 18.57 -6.62 -13.35
N PHE A 278 17.82 -5.69 -12.76
CA PHE A 278 17.49 -4.40 -13.33
C PHE A 278 18.19 -3.30 -12.52
N ASP A 279 19.19 -2.63 -13.10
CA ASP A 279 19.92 -1.56 -12.41
C ASP A 279 19.14 -0.23 -12.41
N THR A 280 18.20 -0.06 -13.33
CA THR A 280 17.36 1.14 -13.52
C THR A 280 15.88 0.74 -13.67
N GLU A 281 15.08 1.56 -14.37
CA GLU A 281 13.65 1.37 -14.55
C GLU A 281 13.27 0.21 -15.48
N ILE A 282 12.19 -0.49 -15.14
CA ILE A 282 11.40 -1.32 -16.06
C ILE A 282 9.94 -0.86 -16.08
N SER A 283 9.39 -0.62 -17.27
CA SER A 283 8.02 -0.15 -17.45
C SER A 283 7.17 -1.15 -18.24
N PHE A 284 5.97 -1.41 -17.73
CA PHE A 284 4.84 -2.08 -18.38
C PHE A 284 3.63 -1.14 -18.41
N TYR A 285 3.86 0.17 -18.51
CA TYR A 285 2.78 1.16 -18.48
C TYR A 285 1.74 0.88 -19.56
N LYS A 286 0.47 0.74 -19.19
CA LYS A 286 -0.64 0.42 -20.11
C LYS A 286 -0.48 -0.89 -20.90
N SER A 287 0.37 -1.81 -20.47
CA SER A 287 0.48 -3.11 -21.14
C SER A 287 -0.74 -4.00 -20.82
N GLU A 288 -1.06 -4.89 -21.76
CA GLU A 288 -2.14 -5.86 -21.61
C GLU A 288 -1.59 -7.28 -21.56
N PHE A 289 -2.00 -8.04 -20.55
CA PHE A 289 -1.66 -9.46 -20.38
C PHE A 289 -2.95 -10.29 -20.57
N LYS A 290 -2.98 -11.03 -21.68
CA LYS A 290 -4.14 -11.86 -22.07
C LYS A 290 -4.24 -13.10 -21.19
N GLU A 291 -5.37 -13.80 -21.32
CA GLU A 291 -5.63 -15.02 -20.56
C GLU A 291 -4.55 -16.09 -20.75
N GLY A 292 -4.10 -16.66 -19.63
CA GLY A 292 -3.09 -17.71 -19.54
C GLY A 292 -1.65 -17.19 -19.42
N VAL A 293 -1.42 -15.88 -19.48
CA VAL A 293 -0.07 -15.31 -19.46
C VAL A 293 0.49 -15.24 -18.05
N SER A 294 1.66 -15.85 -17.86
CA SER A 294 2.44 -15.75 -16.64
C SER A 294 3.61 -14.77 -16.80
N VAL A 295 3.79 -13.91 -15.81
CA VAL A 295 4.90 -12.96 -15.71
C VAL A 295 5.78 -13.38 -14.53
N ASN A 296 6.96 -13.91 -14.82
CA ASN A 296 7.80 -14.55 -13.81
C ASN A 296 9.05 -13.73 -13.47
N PHE A 297 9.13 -13.27 -12.23
CA PHE A 297 10.23 -12.49 -11.66
C PHE A 297 10.93 -13.21 -10.49
N ILE A 298 10.80 -14.53 -10.38
CA ILE A 298 11.37 -15.30 -9.26
C ILE A 298 12.87 -15.00 -9.09
N GLY A 299 13.28 -14.66 -7.88
CA GLY A 299 14.68 -14.39 -7.53
C GLY A 299 15.31 -13.18 -8.23
N SER A 300 14.52 -12.36 -8.92
CA SER A 300 15.00 -11.16 -9.62
C SER A 300 15.24 -9.99 -8.66
N ARG A 301 16.07 -9.03 -9.08
CA ARG A 301 16.43 -7.87 -8.27
C ARG A 301 16.22 -6.57 -9.05
N PHE A 302 15.44 -5.66 -8.47
CA PHE A 302 15.11 -4.37 -9.06
C PHE A 302 15.73 -3.24 -8.24
N LEU A 303 16.78 -2.61 -8.78
CA LEU A 303 17.44 -1.46 -8.15
C LEU A 303 16.73 -0.14 -8.49
N GLY A 304 16.17 -0.03 -9.69
CA GLY A 304 15.37 1.11 -10.12
C GLY A 304 13.86 0.89 -9.98
N GLU A 305 13.09 1.81 -10.56
CA GLU A 305 11.63 1.82 -10.47
C GLU A 305 11.00 0.70 -11.29
N THR A 306 9.83 0.23 -10.86
CA THR A 306 9.05 -0.78 -11.60
C THR A 306 7.63 -0.28 -11.80
N ASN A 307 7.28 0.00 -13.05
CA ASN A 307 6.02 0.65 -13.40
C ASN A 307 5.04 -0.33 -14.07
N PHE A 308 4.09 -0.85 -13.30
CA PHE A 308 2.93 -1.62 -13.75
C PHE A 308 1.66 -0.76 -13.78
N SER A 309 1.76 0.56 -13.94
CA SER A 309 0.58 1.42 -13.88
C SER A 309 -0.31 1.25 -15.12
N MET A 310 -1.62 1.27 -14.92
CA MET A 310 -2.65 1.10 -15.95
C MET A 310 -2.57 -0.22 -16.72
N ILE A 311 -1.96 -1.26 -16.15
CA ILE A 311 -1.98 -2.59 -16.79
C ILE A 311 -3.39 -3.17 -16.76
N VAL A 312 -3.69 -4.00 -17.74
CA VAL A 312 -4.86 -4.87 -17.73
C VAL A 312 -4.37 -6.31 -17.69
N PHE A 313 -4.72 -6.99 -16.61
CA PHE A 313 -4.38 -8.40 -16.40
C PHE A 313 -5.68 -9.21 -16.43
N ASP A 314 -5.93 -9.96 -17.50
CA ASP A 314 -7.17 -10.72 -17.65
C ASP A 314 -7.16 -11.95 -16.73
N ASN A 315 -6.31 -12.94 -17.05
CA ASN A 315 -6.16 -14.18 -16.30
C ASN A 315 -4.71 -14.66 -16.37
N GLY A 316 -4.03 -14.73 -15.23
CA GLY A 316 -2.68 -15.29 -15.17
C GLY A 316 -1.99 -14.95 -13.85
N GLU A 317 -0.70 -15.22 -13.78
CA GLU A 317 0.06 -15.13 -12.53
C GLU A 317 1.24 -14.16 -12.69
N ILE A 318 1.38 -13.23 -11.74
CA ILE A 318 2.62 -12.46 -11.60
C ILE A 318 3.38 -13.03 -10.40
N ASN A 319 4.44 -13.79 -10.68
CA ASN A 319 5.21 -14.43 -9.64
C ASN A 319 6.46 -13.62 -9.31
N PHE A 320 6.55 -13.18 -8.05
CA PHE A 320 7.67 -12.41 -7.53
C PHE A 320 8.39 -13.10 -6.37
N GLU A 321 8.24 -14.42 -6.23
CA GLU A 321 8.81 -15.17 -5.10
C GLU A 321 10.34 -14.97 -5.03
N TYR A 322 10.85 -14.66 -3.84
CA TYR A 322 12.27 -14.34 -3.59
C TYR A 322 12.82 -13.14 -4.36
N SER A 323 11.97 -12.30 -4.97
CA SER A 323 12.42 -11.06 -5.58
C SER A 323 12.66 -9.96 -4.56
N GLU A 324 13.56 -9.02 -4.89
CA GLU A 324 13.88 -7.86 -4.07
C GLU A 324 13.63 -6.56 -4.84
N PHE A 325 12.68 -5.76 -4.37
CA PHE A 325 12.41 -4.41 -4.89
C PHE A 325 13.09 -3.37 -4.03
N LEU A 326 14.11 -2.70 -4.56
CA LEU A 326 14.86 -1.61 -3.90
C LEU A 326 14.47 -0.22 -4.41
N GLY A 327 13.80 -0.14 -5.57
CA GLY A 327 13.11 1.04 -6.08
C GLY A 327 11.60 1.03 -5.78
N VAL A 328 10.91 2.10 -6.18
CA VAL A 328 9.44 2.23 -6.04
C VAL A 328 8.71 1.32 -7.03
N VAL A 329 7.52 0.84 -6.64
CA VAL A 329 6.67 0.00 -7.49
C VAL A 329 5.29 0.62 -7.63
N SER A 330 4.79 0.76 -8.86
CA SER A 330 3.46 1.33 -9.11
C SER A 330 2.58 0.37 -9.89
N PHE A 331 1.41 0.08 -9.35
CA PHE A 331 0.25 -0.56 -9.96
C PHE A 331 -0.93 0.42 -10.08
N TRP A 332 -0.68 1.73 -10.11
CA TRP A 332 -1.72 2.76 -10.14
C TRP A 332 -2.69 2.56 -11.31
N LYS A 333 -4.00 2.62 -11.06
CA LYS A 333 -5.08 2.42 -12.06
C LYS A 333 -5.04 1.10 -12.81
N SER A 334 -4.41 0.09 -12.24
CA SER A 334 -4.34 -1.23 -12.88
C SER A 334 -5.62 -2.02 -12.66
N THR A 335 -5.98 -2.85 -13.63
CA THR A 335 -7.18 -3.68 -13.59
C THR A 335 -6.81 -5.16 -13.61
N PHE A 336 -7.17 -5.88 -12.57
CA PHE A 336 -7.05 -7.34 -12.47
C PHE A 336 -8.46 -7.93 -12.65
N VAL A 337 -8.71 -8.53 -13.82
CA VAL A 337 -10.06 -8.99 -14.21
C VAL A 337 -10.45 -10.27 -13.45
N ARG A 338 -9.50 -11.19 -13.25
CA ARG A 338 -9.66 -12.42 -12.48
C ARG A 338 -8.74 -12.44 -11.26
N ASP A 339 -8.61 -13.60 -10.63
CA ASP A 339 -7.84 -13.79 -9.40
C ASP A 339 -6.36 -13.46 -9.63
N VAL A 340 -5.73 -12.80 -8.66
CA VAL A 340 -4.32 -12.42 -8.67
C VAL A 340 -3.69 -12.72 -7.32
N SER A 341 -2.45 -13.20 -7.33
CA SER A 341 -1.67 -13.50 -6.12
C SER A 341 -0.36 -12.72 -6.08
N PHE A 342 -0.08 -12.11 -4.95
CA PHE A 342 1.17 -11.45 -4.58
C PHE A 342 1.75 -12.23 -3.39
N THR A 343 2.77 -13.05 -3.62
CA THR A 343 3.30 -13.97 -2.60
C THR A 343 4.81 -13.84 -2.39
N GLY A 344 5.26 -13.87 -1.13
CA GLY A 344 6.69 -14.02 -0.78
C GLY A 344 7.54 -12.79 -1.15
N LEU A 345 6.95 -11.61 -1.00
CA LEU A 345 7.45 -10.34 -1.53
C LEU A 345 8.00 -9.44 -0.43
N LYS A 346 9.09 -8.73 -0.73
CA LYS A 346 9.57 -7.62 0.10
C LYS A 346 9.73 -6.36 -0.75
N PHE A 347 8.94 -5.33 -0.41
CA PHE A 347 9.06 -4.01 -0.99
C PHE A 347 9.83 -3.10 -0.03
N ASN A 348 11.04 -2.69 -0.45
CA ASN A 348 11.91 -1.83 0.37
C ASN A 348 11.60 -0.33 0.24
N ARG A 349 10.63 0.03 -0.61
CA ARG A 349 10.17 1.39 -0.91
C ARG A 349 8.65 1.43 -1.02
N GLU A 350 8.13 2.62 -1.30
CA GLU A 350 6.69 2.83 -1.49
C GLU A 350 6.14 1.98 -2.65
N VAL A 351 4.95 1.44 -2.42
CA VAL A 351 4.16 0.71 -3.42
C VAL A 351 2.81 1.37 -3.60
N ASN A 352 2.44 1.65 -4.85
CA ASN A 352 1.20 2.34 -5.17
C ASN A 352 0.20 1.43 -5.89
N PHE A 353 -0.90 1.07 -5.24
CA PHE A 353 -2.07 0.37 -5.79
C PHE A 353 -3.31 1.29 -5.88
N SER A 354 -3.15 2.60 -5.76
CA SER A 354 -4.28 3.54 -5.75
C SER A 354 -5.06 3.52 -7.06
N GLU A 355 -6.37 3.73 -6.96
CA GLU A 355 -7.34 3.72 -8.06
C GLU A 355 -7.38 2.40 -8.87
N SER A 356 -6.85 1.30 -8.32
CA SER A 356 -6.82 -0.01 -9.00
C SER A 356 -8.09 -0.84 -8.77
N PHE A 357 -8.41 -1.69 -9.74
CA PHE A 357 -9.63 -2.50 -9.76
C PHE A 357 -9.29 -3.98 -9.72
N PHE A 358 -9.58 -4.63 -8.59
CA PHE A 358 -9.44 -6.07 -8.41
C PHE A 358 -10.82 -6.72 -8.53
N LYS A 359 -11.19 -7.08 -9.77
CA LYS A 359 -12.50 -7.69 -10.08
C LYS A 359 -12.56 -9.16 -9.66
N GLY A 360 -11.44 -9.87 -9.70
CA GLY A 360 -11.28 -11.19 -9.08
C GLY A 360 -10.82 -11.12 -7.63
N ARG A 361 -10.40 -12.26 -7.07
CA ARG A 361 -9.80 -12.33 -5.73
C ARG A 361 -8.34 -11.89 -5.76
N ALA A 362 -7.99 -10.91 -4.93
CA ALA A 362 -6.60 -10.50 -4.68
C ALA A 362 -6.06 -11.19 -3.42
N VAL A 363 -4.96 -11.93 -3.54
CA VAL A 363 -4.29 -12.57 -2.39
C VAL A 363 -2.93 -11.93 -2.18
N PHE A 364 -2.69 -11.39 -0.99
CA PHE A 364 -1.39 -10.94 -0.52
C PHE A 364 -0.95 -11.89 0.59
N SER A 365 0.07 -12.71 0.32
CA SER A 365 0.53 -13.76 1.23
C SER A 365 2.02 -13.63 1.52
N ASN A 366 2.42 -13.60 2.79
CA ASN A 366 3.84 -13.48 3.18
C ASN A 366 4.51 -12.27 2.49
N VAL A 367 3.88 -11.09 2.62
CA VAL A 367 4.35 -9.84 1.98
C VAL A 367 4.79 -8.84 3.05
N GLU A 368 5.94 -8.22 2.85
CA GLU A 368 6.46 -7.15 3.70
C GLU A 368 6.51 -5.82 2.94
N PHE A 369 5.72 -4.85 3.40
CA PHE A 369 5.79 -3.46 2.97
C PHE A 369 6.58 -2.66 4.02
N THR A 370 7.84 -2.38 3.71
CA THR A 370 8.75 -1.68 4.63
C THR A 370 8.60 -0.16 4.62
N GLU A 371 7.81 0.38 3.69
CA GLU A 371 7.39 1.78 3.63
C GLU A 371 5.88 1.82 3.33
N LYS A 372 5.38 2.93 2.78
CA LYS A 372 3.96 3.11 2.48
C LYS A 372 3.46 2.13 1.41
N ALA A 373 2.35 1.45 1.70
CA ALA A 373 1.52 0.73 0.75
C ALA A 373 0.23 1.53 0.53
N ASP A 374 0.13 2.19 -0.62
CA ASP A 374 -1.00 3.05 -0.96
C ASP A 374 -2.06 2.25 -1.70
N PHE A 375 -3.23 2.04 -1.10
CA PHE A 375 -4.38 1.41 -1.74
C PHE A 375 -5.52 2.42 -1.97
N ALA A 376 -5.27 3.73 -1.83
CA ALA A 376 -6.34 4.73 -1.81
C ALA A 376 -7.27 4.60 -3.03
N THR A 377 -8.57 4.58 -2.78
CA THR A 377 -9.64 4.44 -3.78
C THR A 377 -9.62 3.17 -4.63
N ALA A 378 -8.80 2.18 -4.26
CA ALA A 378 -8.85 0.86 -4.88
C ALA A 378 -10.19 0.15 -4.58
N VAL A 379 -10.65 -0.65 -5.54
CA VAL A 379 -11.86 -1.46 -5.43
C VAL A 379 -11.48 -2.93 -5.42
N PHE A 380 -11.86 -3.63 -4.37
CA PHE A 380 -11.63 -5.06 -4.18
C PHE A 380 -12.95 -5.82 -4.19
N ASN A 381 -13.11 -6.74 -5.14
CA ASN A 381 -14.20 -7.71 -5.09
C ASN A 381 -13.98 -8.69 -3.92
N GLU A 382 -12.86 -9.41 -3.90
CA GLU A 382 -12.40 -10.20 -2.74
C GLU A 382 -10.92 -9.91 -2.49
N VAL A 383 -10.50 -9.76 -1.24
CA VAL A 383 -9.10 -9.56 -0.88
C VAL A 383 -8.71 -10.25 0.42
N ASN A 384 -7.59 -10.98 0.37
CA ASN A 384 -7.02 -11.71 1.49
C ASN A 384 -5.60 -11.24 1.75
N PHE A 385 -5.36 -10.66 2.91
CA PHE A 385 -4.04 -10.37 3.44
C PHE A 385 -3.69 -11.42 4.50
N VAL A 386 -2.72 -12.28 4.20
CA VAL A 386 -2.31 -13.41 5.03
C VAL A 386 -0.82 -13.31 5.32
N ASP A 387 -0.41 -13.27 6.58
CA ASP A 387 1.02 -13.12 6.94
C ASP A 387 1.65 -11.86 6.33
N VAL A 388 0.93 -10.73 6.37
CA VAL A 388 1.37 -9.47 5.78
C VAL A 388 1.89 -8.52 6.85
N ARG A 389 3.00 -7.84 6.58
CA ARG A 389 3.53 -6.76 7.42
C ARG A 389 3.42 -5.43 6.69
N PHE A 390 2.68 -4.49 7.27
CA PHE A 390 2.58 -3.12 6.79
C PHE A 390 3.29 -2.15 7.73
N LYS A 391 4.33 -1.45 7.27
CA LYS A 391 4.79 -0.28 8.03
C LYS A 391 3.74 0.83 8.00
N TYR A 392 3.22 1.14 6.82
CA TYR A 392 2.06 2.03 6.66
C TYR A 392 1.19 1.53 5.52
N ALA A 393 -0.12 1.35 5.76
CA ALA A 393 -1.10 1.07 4.72
C ALA A 393 -2.19 2.15 4.68
N ASP A 394 -2.45 2.70 3.50
CA ASP A 394 -3.52 3.66 3.27
C ASP A 394 -4.65 3.04 2.44
N PHE A 395 -5.81 2.81 3.06
CA PHE A 395 -7.04 2.34 2.42
C PHE A 395 -8.09 3.46 2.31
N THR A 396 -7.66 4.73 2.20
CA THR A 396 -8.57 5.88 2.10
C THR A 396 -9.48 5.74 0.88
N GLY A 397 -10.79 5.77 1.08
CA GLY A 397 -11.79 5.66 0.01
C GLY A 397 -11.87 4.30 -0.68
N CYS A 398 -11.23 3.25 -0.15
CA CYS A 398 -11.33 1.91 -0.71
C CYS A 398 -12.77 1.36 -0.65
N VAL A 399 -13.10 0.50 -1.59
CA VAL A 399 -14.37 -0.26 -1.60
C VAL A 399 -14.06 -1.75 -1.51
N PHE A 400 -14.60 -2.43 -0.51
CA PHE A 400 -14.54 -3.88 -0.33
C PHE A 400 -15.93 -4.48 -0.62
N GLU A 401 -16.12 -5.03 -1.81
CA GLU A 401 -17.44 -5.44 -2.32
C GLU A 401 -17.95 -6.75 -1.68
N LYS A 402 -17.09 -7.78 -1.53
CA LYS A 402 -17.49 -9.08 -0.97
C LYS A 402 -16.72 -9.52 0.26
N LEU A 403 -15.44 -9.85 0.16
CA LEU A 403 -14.68 -10.39 1.30
C LEU A 403 -13.40 -9.58 1.51
N LEU A 404 -13.22 -9.06 2.72
CA LEU A 404 -11.91 -8.63 3.22
C LEU A 404 -11.47 -9.58 4.34
N LEU A 405 -10.32 -10.20 4.18
CA LEU A 405 -9.69 -11.00 5.22
C LEU A 405 -8.32 -10.42 5.58
N PHE A 406 -8.17 -10.00 6.83
CA PHE A 406 -6.86 -9.82 7.45
C PHE A 406 -6.60 -10.99 8.40
N SER A 407 -5.60 -11.81 8.08
CA SER A 407 -5.16 -12.95 8.89
C SER A 407 -3.67 -12.84 9.18
N ARG A 408 -3.30 -12.72 10.46
CA ARG A 408 -1.89 -12.55 10.89
C ARG A 408 -1.23 -11.36 10.19
N VAL A 409 -1.90 -10.21 10.28
CA VAL A 409 -1.41 -8.95 9.71
C VAL A 409 -0.82 -8.08 10.80
N PHE A 410 0.44 -7.68 10.61
CA PHE A 410 1.18 -6.81 11.52
C PHE A 410 1.27 -5.43 10.92
N PHE A 411 1.05 -4.39 11.74
CA PHE A 411 1.13 -3.03 11.22
C PHE A 411 1.58 -1.98 12.23
N ASP A 412 2.21 -0.93 11.71
CA ASP A 412 2.59 0.27 12.45
C ASP A 412 1.52 1.37 12.32
N LEU A 413 1.04 1.63 11.09
CA LEU A 413 -0.09 2.52 10.84
C LEU A 413 -1.01 1.97 9.74
N ILE A 414 -2.31 1.85 10.00
CA ILE A 414 -3.32 1.57 8.97
C ILE A 414 -4.44 2.61 9.02
N LYS A 415 -4.84 3.09 7.84
CA LYS A 415 -5.89 4.11 7.69
C LYS A 415 -7.01 3.63 6.77
N PHE A 416 -8.26 3.74 7.20
CA PHE A 416 -9.47 3.39 6.43
C PHE A 416 -10.38 4.61 6.23
N THR A 417 -9.83 5.80 6.00
CA THR A 417 -10.66 7.02 5.94
C THR A 417 -11.64 6.98 4.76
N GLY A 418 -12.94 7.06 5.01
CA GLY A 418 -13.96 7.03 3.95
C GLY A 418 -14.10 5.68 3.22
N ALA A 419 -13.54 4.59 3.77
CA ALA A 419 -13.66 3.27 3.18
C ALA A 419 -15.10 2.72 3.26
N ILE A 420 -15.49 1.91 2.27
CA ILE A 420 -16.81 1.29 2.15
C ILE A 420 -16.66 -0.23 2.20
N PHE A 421 -17.40 -0.86 3.10
CA PHE A 421 -17.48 -2.30 3.25
C PHE A 421 -18.89 -2.74 2.86
N GLU A 422 -19.04 -3.30 1.66
CA GLU A 422 -20.32 -3.79 1.17
C GLU A 422 -20.58 -5.23 1.64
N GLY A 423 -19.51 -6.03 1.65
CA GLY A 423 -19.53 -7.42 2.04
C GLY A 423 -19.03 -7.71 3.47
N VAL A 424 -18.50 -8.92 3.65
CA VAL A 424 -18.02 -9.49 4.90
C VAL A 424 -16.56 -9.07 5.14
N ALA A 425 -16.21 -8.70 6.37
CA ALA A 425 -14.83 -8.40 6.73
C ALA A 425 -14.44 -9.13 8.02
N TYR A 426 -13.28 -9.78 7.99
CA TYR A 426 -12.70 -10.49 9.13
C TYR A 426 -11.30 -9.97 9.43
N PHE A 427 -11.07 -9.61 10.69
CA PHE A 427 -9.78 -9.22 11.21
C PHE A 427 -9.35 -10.25 12.27
N MET A 428 -8.29 -11.01 12.00
CA MET A 428 -7.82 -12.13 12.83
C MET A 428 -6.31 -12.07 13.07
N GLU A 429 -5.89 -12.16 14.34
CA GLU A 429 -4.48 -12.03 14.75
C GLU A 429 -3.78 -13.37 15.10
N ASN A 430 -4.50 -14.49 15.22
CA ASN A 430 -3.95 -15.68 15.90
C ASN A 430 -2.84 -16.45 15.15
N GLU A 431 -1.73 -16.68 15.86
CA GLU A 431 -0.52 -17.42 15.46
C GLU A 431 -0.66 -18.96 15.39
N ASN A 432 -1.81 -19.56 15.73
CA ASN A 432 -1.84 -20.99 16.10
C ASN A 432 -2.59 -21.96 15.17
N ASN A 433 -3.02 -21.57 13.97
CA ASN A 433 -3.56 -22.54 13.00
C ASN A 433 -2.79 -22.47 11.67
N ASN A 434 -2.41 -23.66 11.18
CA ASN A 434 -1.68 -23.88 9.94
C ASN A 434 -2.41 -23.17 8.76
N PRO A 435 -1.74 -22.30 7.97
CA PRO A 435 -2.39 -21.41 6.99
C PRO A 435 -3.17 -22.12 5.89
N ASN A 436 -2.80 -23.36 5.57
CA ASN A 436 -3.30 -24.08 4.39
C ASN A 436 -4.68 -24.75 4.59
N GLN A 437 -5.40 -24.45 5.67
CA GLN A 437 -6.68 -25.08 5.99
C GLN A 437 -7.76 -24.13 6.55
N ILE A 438 -7.68 -22.81 6.33
CA ILE A 438 -8.81 -21.94 6.72
C ILE A 438 -9.82 -21.92 5.56
N THR A 439 -10.84 -22.77 5.65
CA THR A 439 -11.99 -22.75 4.73
C THR A 439 -13.09 -21.80 5.25
N LEU A 440 -14.05 -21.41 4.40
CA LEU A 440 -15.28 -20.71 4.82
C LEU A 440 -16.01 -21.46 5.96
N PHE A 441 -15.81 -22.78 6.05
CA PHE A 441 -16.31 -23.65 7.11
C PHE A 441 -15.61 -23.48 8.46
N ASP A 442 -14.34 -23.03 8.49
CA ASP A 442 -13.61 -22.77 9.74
C ASP A 442 -13.96 -21.40 10.33
N LEU A 443 -14.38 -20.43 9.49
CA LEU A 443 -14.99 -19.17 9.91
C LEU A 443 -16.33 -19.39 10.65
N LEU A 444 -17.11 -20.40 10.25
CA LEU A 444 -18.35 -20.81 10.93
C LEU A 444 -18.12 -21.48 12.30
N LYS A 445 -16.90 -22.00 12.56
CA LYS A 445 -16.52 -22.59 13.86
C LYS A 445 -16.06 -21.58 14.91
N ILE A 446 -16.00 -20.28 14.58
CA ILE A 446 -15.53 -19.21 15.49
C ILE A 446 -16.34 -19.13 16.80
N GLU A 447 -17.53 -19.74 16.89
CA GLU A 447 -18.27 -19.90 18.16
C GLU A 447 -17.46 -20.62 19.28
N TYR A 448 -16.44 -21.41 18.95
CA TYR A 448 -15.65 -22.17 19.93
C TYR A 448 -14.43 -21.44 20.51
N LEU A 449 -14.08 -20.24 20.04
CA LEU A 449 -12.88 -19.50 20.49
C LEU A 449 -13.07 -18.66 21.77
N LYS A 450 -13.99 -19.05 22.67
CA LYS A 450 -14.21 -18.42 23.99
C LYS A 450 -13.13 -18.70 25.05
N LYS A 451 -11.99 -19.29 24.69
CA LYS A 451 -10.87 -19.58 25.61
C LYS A 451 -9.56 -18.97 25.11
N PHE A 452 -9.43 -17.64 25.16
CA PHE A 452 -8.13 -16.99 24.99
C PHE A 452 -7.45 -16.79 26.34
N LYS A 453 -6.28 -17.44 26.51
CA LYS A 453 -5.36 -17.22 27.63
C LYS A 453 -4.49 -16.00 27.35
N LYS A 454 -4.44 -15.09 28.32
CA LYS A 454 -3.53 -13.93 28.38
C LYS A 454 -2.07 -14.36 28.21
N LYS A 455 -1.39 -13.83 27.19
CA LYS A 455 0.07 -13.83 27.10
C LYS A 455 0.54 -12.37 27.06
N ASN A 456 1.44 -12.00 27.97
CA ASN A 456 2.09 -10.69 27.99
C ASN A 456 3.00 -10.59 26.77
N ASN A 457 2.55 -9.91 25.71
CA ASN A 457 3.35 -9.67 24.51
C ASN A 457 3.91 -8.24 24.54
N LYS A 458 5.23 -8.09 24.36
CA LYS A 458 5.92 -6.79 24.29
C LYS A 458 5.40 -5.92 23.12
N ASP A 459 4.76 -6.54 22.13
CA ASP A 459 4.18 -5.87 20.95
C ASP A 459 2.78 -5.30 21.15
N LYS A 460 2.12 -5.50 22.32
CA LYS A 460 0.85 -4.81 22.65
C LYS A 460 0.96 -3.29 22.57
N ASN A 461 2.20 -2.76 22.55
CA ASN A 461 2.49 -1.34 22.47
C ASN A 461 2.88 -0.80 21.08
N ARG A 462 2.72 -1.55 19.99
CA ARG A 462 2.99 -1.10 18.61
C ARG A 462 1.72 -1.06 17.75
N GLY A 463 1.71 -0.22 16.71
CA GLY A 463 0.58 -0.11 15.78
C GLY A 463 -0.54 0.85 16.19
N VAL A 464 -1.07 1.60 15.22
CA VAL A 464 -2.30 2.42 15.31
C VAL A 464 -3.19 2.18 14.10
N ALA A 465 -4.50 2.06 14.32
CA ALA A 465 -5.50 1.90 13.25
C ALA A 465 -6.58 2.99 13.31
N LEU A 466 -6.87 3.61 12.16
CA LEU A 466 -7.79 4.74 12.05
C LEU A 466 -8.97 4.39 11.14
N PHE A 467 -10.14 4.12 11.72
CA PHE A 467 -11.43 3.93 11.05
C PHE A 467 -12.26 5.20 11.16
N ASN A 468 -12.08 6.11 10.20
CA ASN A 468 -12.76 7.40 10.16
C ASN A 468 -13.73 7.48 8.98
N PHE A 469 -14.98 7.89 9.22
CA PHE A 469 -16.02 7.95 8.19
C PHE A 469 -16.21 6.63 7.43
N VAL A 470 -16.06 5.49 8.10
CA VAL A 470 -16.20 4.17 7.47
C VAL A 470 -17.67 3.80 7.35
N ASN A 471 -18.04 3.23 6.20
CA ASN A 471 -19.40 2.78 5.92
C ASN A 471 -19.48 1.25 5.85
N PHE A 472 -20.10 0.63 6.85
CA PHE A 472 -20.44 -0.79 6.83
C PHE A 472 -21.87 -0.98 6.31
N LYS A 473 -22.04 -1.42 5.06
CA LYS A 473 -23.38 -1.68 4.47
C LYS A 473 -24.06 -2.90 5.08
N SER A 474 -23.27 -3.90 5.45
CA SER A 474 -23.72 -5.18 6.01
C SER A 474 -23.11 -5.42 7.41
N PRO A 475 -23.40 -4.57 8.41
CA PRO A 475 -22.64 -4.52 9.66
C PRO A 475 -22.63 -5.84 10.44
N ASN A 476 -23.73 -6.61 10.41
CA ASN A 476 -23.83 -7.91 11.09
C ASN A 476 -22.84 -8.96 10.58
N ASN A 477 -22.24 -8.75 9.41
CA ASN A 477 -21.24 -9.64 8.80
C ASN A 477 -19.80 -9.17 9.04
N ILE A 478 -19.59 -8.08 9.78
CA ILE A 478 -18.26 -7.54 10.05
C ILE A 478 -17.80 -8.03 11.42
N THR A 479 -16.63 -8.67 11.48
CA THR A 479 -16.07 -9.19 12.73
C THR A 479 -14.62 -8.73 12.94
N PHE A 480 -14.39 -8.03 14.04
CA PHE A 480 -13.08 -7.68 14.57
C PHE A 480 -12.72 -8.62 15.71
N VAL A 481 -11.66 -9.42 15.55
CA VAL A 481 -11.17 -10.34 16.58
C VAL A 481 -9.80 -9.88 17.06
N ASN A 482 -9.66 -9.73 18.38
CA ASN A 482 -8.45 -9.33 19.09
C ASN A 482 -7.87 -7.95 18.70
N PHE A 483 -8.67 -7.08 18.09
CA PHE A 483 -8.23 -5.74 17.71
C PHE A 483 -8.13 -4.81 18.95
N PRO A 484 -6.97 -4.20 19.27
CA PRO A 484 -6.78 -3.43 20.50
C PRO A 484 -7.52 -2.08 20.47
N LEU A 485 -8.51 -1.92 21.34
CA LEU A 485 -9.32 -0.70 21.42
C LEU A 485 -8.50 0.54 21.85
N SER A 486 -7.44 0.34 22.64
CA SER A 486 -6.54 1.43 23.06
C SER A 486 -5.70 2.04 21.93
N ARG A 487 -5.74 1.46 20.72
CA ARG A 487 -4.94 1.85 19.54
C ARG A 487 -5.76 1.97 18.27
N THR A 488 -7.07 1.90 18.43
CA THR A 488 -8.02 1.92 17.32
C THR A 488 -8.98 3.05 17.55
N SER A 489 -9.06 3.96 16.59
CA SER A 489 -10.10 4.98 16.54
C SER A 489 -11.21 4.52 15.61
N PHE A 490 -12.42 4.44 16.12
CA PHE A 490 -13.67 4.32 15.36
C PHE A 490 -14.44 5.64 15.32
N LEU A 491 -13.78 6.77 15.59
CA LEU A 491 -14.40 8.09 15.54
C LEU A 491 -15.16 8.30 14.21
N LEU A 492 -16.39 8.80 14.32
CA LEU A 492 -17.32 9.03 13.19
C LEU A 492 -17.74 7.76 12.42
N THR A 493 -17.48 6.58 12.97
CA THR A 493 -17.88 5.29 12.39
C THR A 493 -18.94 4.62 13.28
N ASP A 494 -20.04 4.12 12.68
CA ASP A 494 -21.07 3.39 13.43
C ASP A 494 -20.68 1.91 13.56
N VAL A 495 -20.34 1.51 14.78
CA VAL A 495 -19.92 0.14 15.12
C VAL A 495 -20.94 -0.64 15.95
N LYS A 496 -22.15 -0.11 16.21
CA LYS A 496 -23.10 -0.78 17.16
C LYS A 496 -23.48 -2.20 16.75
N ASN A 497 -23.53 -2.46 15.45
CA ASN A 497 -24.06 -3.70 14.88
C ASN A 497 -22.96 -4.59 14.28
N ILE A 498 -21.69 -4.20 14.39
CA ILE A 498 -20.58 -5.10 14.01
C ILE A 498 -20.19 -5.98 15.19
N ALA A 499 -19.55 -7.11 14.93
CA ALA A 499 -19.01 -8.00 15.96
C ALA A 499 -17.60 -7.54 16.38
N ILE A 500 -17.44 -7.13 17.64
CA ILE A 500 -16.12 -6.83 18.22
C ILE A 500 -15.86 -7.82 19.35
N ILE A 501 -14.77 -8.59 19.22
CA ILE A 501 -14.30 -9.57 20.19
C ILE A 501 -12.90 -9.15 20.61
N ALA A 502 -12.78 -8.32 21.64
CA ALA A 502 -11.50 -7.78 22.12
C ALA A 502 -11.50 -7.58 23.65
N GLU A 503 -10.33 -7.32 24.24
CA GLU A 503 -10.24 -6.90 25.65
C GLU A 503 -10.86 -5.50 25.81
N ALA A 504 -11.58 -5.28 26.92
CA ALA A 504 -12.10 -3.96 27.24
C ALA A 504 -10.98 -3.05 27.76
N GLU A 505 -10.64 -2.04 26.97
CA GLU A 505 -9.60 -1.05 27.28
C GLU A 505 -10.20 0.35 27.19
N ARG A 506 -9.48 1.36 27.70
CA ARG A 506 -9.80 2.75 27.34
C ARG A 506 -9.60 2.92 25.84
N ILE A 507 -10.56 3.52 25.15
CA ILE A 507 -10.48 3.70 23.70
C ILE A 507 -9.44 4.75 23.36
N PHE A 508 -8.85 4.60 22.17
CA PHE A 508 -7.77 5.46 21.71
C PHE A 508 -8.16 6.95 21.68
N ASP A 509 -9.39 7.27 21.29
CA ASP A 509 -9.87 8.65 21.19
C ASP A 509 -9.92 9.41 22.52
N GLU A 510 -10.01 8.71 23.68
CA GLU A 510 -9.86 9.36 24.98
C GLU A 510 -8.43 9.89 25.18
N LEU A 511 -7.41 9.16 24.72
CA LEU A 511 -6.02 9.64 24.73
C LEU A 511 -5.84 10.81 23.77
N LEU A 512 -6.46 10.76 22.60
CA LEU A 512 -6.34 11.81 21.58
C LEU A 512 -6.95 13.15 22.03
N LEU A 513 -7.88 13.15 22.99
CA LEU A 513 -8.40 14.39 23.59
C LEU A 513 -7.31 15.25 24.22
N GLU A 514 -6.24 14.64 24.72
CA GLU A 514 -5.11 15.36 25.36
C GLU A 514 -4.38 16.30 24.38
N PHE A 515 -4.53 16.08 23.06
CA PHE A 515 -3.80 16.80 22.02
C PHE A 515 -4.65 17.81 21.22
N VAL A 516 -5.96 17.91 21.50
CA VAL A 516 -6.91 18.69 20.68
C VAL A 516 -6.57 20.17 20.65
N ASP A 517 -6.15 20.75 21.78
CA ASP A 517 -5.83 22.18 21.85
C ASP A 517 -4.56 22.53 21.06
N ASP A 518 -3.59 21.62 21.00
CA ASP A 518 -2.40 21.79 20.17
C ASP A 518 -2.75 21.71 18.68
N ALA A 519 -3.63 20.78 18.29
CA ALA A 519 -4.10 20.65 16.91
C ALA A 519 -4.92 21.88 16.46
N LYS A 520 -5.83 22.39 17.31
CA LYS A 520 -6.56 23.64 17.04
C LYS A 520 -5.62 24.81 16.83
N LYS A 521 -4.57 24.92 17.65
CA LYS A 521 -3.55 25.97 17.49
C LYS A 521 -2.87 25.90 16.13
N ILE A 522 -2.58 24.72 15.62
CA ILE A 522 -2.01 24.50 14.27
C ILE A 522 -2.99 25.02 13.21
N LEU A 523 -4.23 24.53 13.21
CA LEU A 523 -5.27 24.93 12.26
C LEU A 523 -5.54 26.45 12.28
N ASP A 524 -5.56 27.07 13.46
CA ASP A 524 -5.72 28.52 13.62
C ASP A 524 -4.58 29.33 12.98
N ILE A 525 -3.34 28.83 13.05
CA ILE A 525 -2.18 29.49 12.43
C ILE A 525 -2.25 29.33 10.91
N GLU A 526 -2.59 28.14 10.42
CA GLU A 526 -2.75 27.87 8.98
C GLU A 526 -3.85 28.74 8.36
N GLU A 527 -5.00 28.85 9.04
CA GLU A 527 -6.10 29.70 8.58
C GLU A 527 -5.66 31.17 8.45
N LYS A 528 -4.85 31.68 9.39
CA LYS A 528 -4.28 33.05 9.31
C LYS A 528 -3.35 33.21 8.10
N ILE A 529 -2.53 32.20 7.80
CA ILE A 529 -1.63 32.22 6.63
C ILE A 529 -2.45 32.24 5.34
N VAL A 530 -3.46 31.37 5.24
CA VAL A 530 -4.35 31.27 4.06
C VAL A 530 -5.11 32.58 3.84
N LYS A 531 -5.71 33.16 4.89
CA LYS A 531 -6.41 34.46 4.82
C LYS A 531 -5.51 35.59 4.32
N ILE A 532 -4.24 35.60 4.72
CA ILE A 532 -3.26 36.58 4.24
C ILE A 532 -2.99 36.38 2.76
N LYS A 533 -2.70 35.15 2.33
CA LYS A 533 -2.44 34.85 0.90
C LYS A 533 -3.63 35.23 0.03
N GLN A 534 -4.83 34.75 0.35
CA GLN A 534 -6.04 35.01 -0.44
C GLN A 534 -6.38 36.49 -0.57
N LYS A 535 -6.13 37.30 0.47
CA LYS A 535 -6.40 38.73 0.45
C LYS A 535 -5.43 39.51 -0.46
N ILE A 536 -4.23 38.98 -0.68
CA ILE A 536 -3.09 39.72 -1.23
C ILE A 536 -2.72 39.25 -2.63
N GLU A 537 -2.88 37.96 -2.92
CA GLU A 537 -2.54 37.33 -4.21
C GLU A 537 -3.11 38.07 -5.44
N PRO A 538 -4.35 38.60 -5.44
CA PRO A 538 -4.88 39.36 -6.58
C PRO A 538 -4.20 40.73 -6.83
N TYR A 539 -3.45 41.24 -5.85
CA TYR A 539 -2.88 42.59 -5.85
C TYR A 539 -1.35 42.59 -5.69
N TRP A 540 -0.70 41.42 -5.75
CA TRP A 540 0.72 41.27 -5.44
C TRP A 540 1.63 42.15 -6.32
N ASP A 541 1.36 42.19 -7.62
CA ASP A 541 2.22 42.90 -8.57
C ASP A 541 2.16 44.43 -8.43
N ILE A 542 1.06 44.96 -7.89
CA ILE A 542 0.83 46.40 -7.72
C ILE A 542 1.11 46.91 -6.29
N LEU A 543 1.49 46.02 -5.36
CA LEU A 543 1.80 46.39 -3.98
C LEU A 543 3.16 47.10 -3.86
N PRO A 544 3.26 48.19 -3.07
CA PRO A 544 4.54 48.83 -2.75
C PRO A 544 5.53 47.86 -2.09
N GLU A 545 6.83 48.02 -2.36
CA GLU A 545 7.88 47.10 -1.89
C GLU A 545 7.97 47.03 -0.36
N ASP A 546 7.71 48.14 0.33
CA ASP A 546 7.69 48.20 1.80
C ASP A 546 6.55 47.36 2.41
N GLU A 547 5.38 47.35 1.75
CA GLU A 547 4.27 46.51 2.19
C GLU A 547 4.54 45.02 1.92
N LYS A 548 5.14 44.70 0.76
CA LYS A 548 5.60 43.34 0.44
C LYS A 548 6.58 42.83 1.50
N ASN A 549 7.55 43.64 1.90
CA ASN A 549 8.52 43.29 2.95
C ASN A 549 7.87 43.05 4.32
N LYS A 550 6.92 43.92 4.72
CA LYS A 550 6.18 43.76 5.98
C LYS A 550 5.32 42.49 6.00
N LEU A 551 4.68 42.17 4.87
CA LEU A 551 3.87 40.96 4.70
C LEU A 551 4.72 39.70 4.69
N ASN A 552 5.86 39.72 3.98
CA ASN A 552 6.82 38.63 3.97
C ASN A 552 7.36 38.33 5.37
N LYS A 553 7.68 39.37 6.15
CA LYS A 553 8.09 39.22 7.56
C LYS A 553 6.99 38.55 8.39
N ARG A 554 5.75 39.03 8.29
CA ARG A 554 4.61 38.49 9.03
C ARG A 554 4.29 37.04 8.64
N LEU A 555 4.36 36.70 7.36
CA LEU A 555 4.24 35.32 6.87
C LEU A 555 5.38 34.44 7.39
N GLY A 556 6.60 34.96 7.44
CA GLY A 556 7.75 34.31 8.05
C GLY A 556 7.53 33.98 9.53
N ASP A 557 7.00 34.94 10.31
CA ASP A 557 6.68 34.75 11.73
C ASP A 557 5.63 33.67 11.94
N TYR A 558 4.54 33.67 11.15
CA TYR A 558 3.52 32.62 11.24
C TYR A 558 4.03 31.24 10.81
N LYS A 559 4.84 31.16 9.74
CA LYS A 559 5.47 29.89 9.35
C LYS A 559 6.36 29.33 10.46
N LYS A 560 7.10 30.19 11.16
CA LYS A 560 7.92 29.78 12.31
C LYS A 560 7.04 29.25 13.45
N GLN A 561 5.99 29.97 13.81
CA GLN A 561 5.04 29.53 14.84
C GLN A 561 4.37 28.20 14.48
N LEU A 562 4.01 28.01 13.20
CA LEU A 562 3.41 26.79 12.69
C LEU A 562 4.37 25.60 12.86
N ASN A 563 5.63 25.75 12.43
CA ASN A 563 6.65 24.72 12.57
C ASN A 563 6.91 24.34 14.04
N GLU A 564 6.94 25.33 14.93
CA GLU A 564 7.06 25.10 16.38
C GLU A 564 5.85 24.37 16.96
N ALA A 565 4.64 24.70 16.52
CA ALA A 565 3.41 24.04 16.96
C ALA A 565 3.38 22.56 16.52
N TRP A 566 3.69 22.27 15.26
CA TRP A 566 3.82 20.91 14.74
C TRP A 566 4.86 20.09 15.52
N LYS A 567 6.06 20.65 15.73
CA LYS A 567 7.13 19.98 16.49
C LYS A 567 6.71 19.66 17.93
N ASN A 568 6.03 20.59 18.60
CA ASN A 568 5.56 20.39 19.97
C ASN A 568 4.49 19.29 20.05
N LEU A 569 3.53 19.28 19.12
CA LEU A 569 2.49 18.24 19.05
C LEU A 569 3.11 16.86 18.79
N ILE A 570 3.99 16.74 17.79
CA ILE A 570 4.70 15.49 17.49
C ILE A 570 5.46 14.97 18.73
N ASN A 571 6.16 15.85 19.46
CA ASN A 571 6.88 15.45 20.67
C ASN A 571 5.96 14.95 21.79
N LYS A 572 4.78 15.57 21.96
CA LYS A 572 3.77 15.10 22.92
C LYS A 572 3.21 13.73 22.52
N ILE A 573 2.93 13.53 21.22
CA ILE A 573 2.48 12.25 20.67
C ILE A 573 3.55 11.16 20.89
N LYS A 574 4.83 11.45 20.60
CA LYS A 574 5.96 10.53 20.82
C LYS A 574 6.07 10.00 22.25
N GLN A 575 5.62 10.77 23.25
CA GLN A 575 5.65 10.34 24.66
C GLN A 575 4.55 9.32 25.01
N LYS A 576 3.48 9.24 24.21
CA LYS A 576 2.30 8.41 24.49
C LYS A 576 2.12 7.27 23.48
N ILE A 577 2.59 7.46 22.24
CA ILE A 577 2.44 6.53 21.12
C ILE A 577 3.83 6.16 20.60
N ASN A 578 4.04 4.88 20.31
CA ASN A 578 5.31 4.34 19.86
C ASN A 578 5.19 3.84 18.40
N PHE A 579 5.93 4.46 17.48
CA PHE A 579 6.13 4.01 16.10
C PHE A 579 7.59 3.61 15.89
N GLU A 580 7.88 2.73 14.92
CA GLU A 580 9.27 2.32 14.66
C GLU A 580 10.11 3.39 13.95
N ASN A 581 9.47 4.34 13.26
CA ASN A 581 10.12 5.41 12.49
C ASN A 581 9.56 6.80 12.84
N ASP A 582 10.43 7.81 12.84
CA ASP A 582 10.12 9.22 13.04
C ASP A 582 9.17 9.78 11.97
N ASP A 583 9.26 9.31 10.72
CA ASP A 583 8.38 9.75 9.63
C ASP A 583 6.91 9.36 9.86
N LEU A 584 6.66 8.25 10.54
CA LEU A 584 5.30 7.80 10.86
C LEU A 584 4.61 8.73 11.84
N TYR A 585 5.36 9.41 12.72
CA TYR A 585 4.78 10.42 13.59
C TYR A 585 4.26 11.61 12.80
N ILE A 586 4.93 12.01 11.71
CA ILE A 586 4.48 13.10 10.85
C ILE A 586 3.16 12.69 10.19
N LEU A 587 3.14 11.54 9.51
CA LEU A 587 1.96 11.00 8.81
C LEU A 587 0.76 10.83 9.75
N PHE A 588 0.99 10.23 10.94
CA PHE A 588 -0.05 10.09 11.95
C PHE A 588 -0.56 11.45 12.43
N THR A 589 0.33 12.40 12.72
CA THR A 589 -0.06 13.72 13.22
C THR A 589 -0.85 14.50 12.16
N GLU A 590 -0.50 14.38 10.88
CA GLU A 590 -1.30 14.94 9.78
C GLU A 590 -2.69 14.31 9.71
N ALA A 591 -2.78 12.98 9.74
CA ALA A 591 -4.06 12.28 9.76
C ALA A 591 -4.92 12.67 10.98
N TYR A 592 -4.29 12.87 12.13
CA TYR A 592 -4.96 13.33 13.34
C TYR A 592 -5.44 14.79 13.21
N VAL A 593 -4.55 15.73 12.88
CA VAL A 593 -4.86 17.18 12.82
C VAL A 593 -5.96 17.45 11.81
N TYR A 594 -5.87 16.88 10.60
CA TYR A 594 -6.82 17.17 9.54
C TYR A 594 -8.05 16.25 9.55
N GLY A 595 -7.89 14.98 9.95
CA GLY A 595 -8.96 13.98 9.85
C GLY A 595 -9.79 13.80 11.11
N ILE A 596 -9.17 13.89 12.30
CA ILE A 596 -9.78 13.47 13.57
C ILE A 596 -10.06 14.68 14.48
N SER A 597 -9.05 15.51 14.72
CA SER A 597 -9.08 16.64 15.64
C SER A 597 -10.24 17.63 15.42
N PRO A 598 -10.70 17.91 14.18
CA PRO A 598 -11.82 18.83 13.95
C PRO A 598 -13.16 18.30 14.49
N TYR A 599 -13.28 16.99 14.63
CA TYR A 599 -14.50 16.32 15.09
C TYR A 599 -14.40 15.81 16.53
N LEU A 600 -13.17 15.69 17.05
CA LEU A 600 -12.88 15.11 18.35
C LEU A 600 -13.27 16.04 19.50
N ARG A 601 -14.30 15.65 20.25
CA ARG A 601 -14.80 16.32 21.45
C ARG A 601 -15.17 15.29 22.51
N PRO A 602 -15.21 15.64 23.81
CA PRO A 602 -15.58 14.69 24.85
C PRO A 602 -16.92 13.98 24.59
N GLU A 603 -17.89 14.68 23.99
CA GLU A 603 -19.20 14.12 23.63
C GLU A 603 -19.12 13.09 22.49
N THR A 604 -18.20 13.28 21.52
CA THR A 604 -18.02 12.33 20.42
C THR A 604 -17.31 11.06 20.90
N VAL A 605 -16.33 11.20 21.80
CA VAL A 605 -15.65 10.06 22.45
C VAL A 605 -16.64 9.28 23.34
N LEU A 606 -17.52 9.97 24.07
CA LEU A 606 -18.60 9.31 24.81
C LEU A 606 -19.55 8.52 23.89
N LYS A 607 -19.86 9.07 22.71
CA LYS A 607 -20.69 8.37 21.72
C LYS A 607 -19.97 7.11 21.23
N GLU A 608 -18.69 7.20 20.92
CA GLU A 608 -17.88 6.06 20.48
C GLU A 608 -17.81 4.96 21.54
N TYR A 609 -17.54 5.30 22.81
CA TYR A 609 -17.64 4.36 23.93
C TYR A 609 -18.99 3.64 23.97
N ARG A 610 -20.11 4.36 23.78
CA ARG A 610 -21.45 3.77 23.74
C ARG A 610 -21.65 2.84 22.56
N ASP A 611 -21.19 3.23 21.38
CA ASP A 611 -21.38 2.46 20.16
C ASP A 611 -20.57 1.15 20.23
N ILE A 612 -19.31 1.22 20.70
CA ILE A 612 -18.49 0.03 20.97
C ILE A 612 -19.13 -0.82 22.07
N ARG A 613 -19.52 -0.24 23.21
CA ARG A 613 -20.18 -0.99 24.28
C ARG A 613 -21.45 -1.72 23.79
N LYS A 614 -22.28 -1.06 22.98
CA LYS A 614 -23.48 -1.68 22.38
C LYS A 614 -23.12 -2.85 21.47
N SER A 615 -22.04 -2.75 20.69
CA SER A 615 -21.52 -3.90 19.95
C SER A 615 -21.26 -5.08 20.89
N PHE A 616 -20.53 -4.87 22.00
CA PHE A 616 -20.25 -5.95 22.96
C PHE A 616 -21.53 -6.52 23.60
N GLU A 617 -22.48 -5.66 23.97
CA GLU A 617 -23.79 -6.09 24.50
C GLU A 617 -24.55 -6.96 23.48
N ASN A 618 -24.61 -6.53 22.21
CA ASN A 618 -25.27 -7.26 21.14
C ASN A 618 -24.61 -8.62 20.87
N ASN A 619 -23.29 -8.72 21.06
CA ASN A 619 -22.51 -9.96 20.90
C ASN A 619 -22.39 -10.79 22.20
N ARG A 620 -23.16 -10.45 23.24
CA ARG A 620 -23.22 -11.16 24.53
C ARG A 620 -21.89 -11.24 25.29
N THR A 621 -21.00 -10.25 25.12
CA THR A 621 -19.75 -10.06 25.89
C THR A 621 -19.97 -9.06 27.03
N TYR A 622 -20.84 -9.42 27.97
CA TYR A 622 -21.32 -8.50 29.02
C TYR A 622 -20.26 -8.08 30.04
N VAL A 623 -19.20 -8.87 30.23
CA VAL A 623 -18.12 -8.52 31.17
C VAL A 623 -17.31 -7.37 30.59
N GLU A 624 -16.92 -7.48 29.34
CA GLU A 624 -16.18 -6.45 28.61
C GLU A 624 -17.04 -5.19 28.39
N ALA A 625 -18.33 -5.37 28.05
CA ALA A 625 -19.29 -4.25 27.99
C ALA A 625 -19.42 -3.48 29.33
N SER A 626 -19.37 -4.20 30.46
CA SER A 626 -19.35 -3.59 31.81
C SER A 626 -18.14 -2.69 32.00
N GLU A 627 -16.96 -3.16 31.59
CA GLU A 627 -15.72 -2.44 31.78
C GLU A 627 -15.67 -1.19 30.91
N LEU A 628 -16.12 -1.29 29.65
CA LEU A 628 -16.30 -0.15 28.76
C LEU A 628 -17.29 0.88 29.33
N PHE A 629 -18.37 0.43 29.97
CA PHE A 629 -19.30 1.35 30.64
C PHE A 629 -18.64 2.12 31.79
N ILE A 630 -17.75 1.49 32.54
CA ILE A 630 -17.01 2.17 33.61
C ILE A 630 -16.12 3.27 33.03
N TYR A 631 -15.45 3.02 31.89
CA TYR A 631 -14.67 4.04 31.20
C TYR A 631 -15.56 5.18 30.64
N GLU A 632 -16.69 4.83 30.02
CA GLU A 632 -17.70 5.79 29.56
C GLU A 632 -18.14 6.73 30.70
N MET A 633 -18.48 6.15 31.86
CA MET A 633 -18.92 6.93 33.02
C MET A 633 -17.79 7.73 33.69
N ASP A 634 -16.55 7.23 33.70
CA ASP A 634 -15.39 7.98 34.20
C ASP A 634 -15.14 9.22 33.34
N LEU A 635 -15.23 9.10 32.01
CA LEU A 635 -15.12 10.24 31.10
C LEU A 635 -16.30 11.22 31.29
N LEU A 636 -17.53 10.70 31.39
CA LEU A 636 -18.71 11.53 31.64
C LEU A 636 -18.58 12.33 32.96
N ARG A 637 -18.07 11.69 34.03
CA ARG A 637 -17.79 12.36 35.31
C ARG A 637 -16.79 13.49 35.13
N LYS A 638 -15.69 13.27 34.41
CA LYS A 638 -14.67 14.32 34.17
C LYS A 638 -15.26 15.52 33.40
N ILE A 639 -16.22 15.28 32.51
CA ILE A 639 -16.90 16.34 31.75
C ILE A 639 -17.86 17.13 32.64
N ILE A 640 -18.72 16.45 33.40
CA ILE A 640 -19.75 17.10 34.23
C ILE A 640 -19.10 17.78 35.45
N ILE A 641 -18.07 17.16 36.03
CA ILE A 641 -17.51 17.52 37.34
C ILE A 641 -15.97 17.60 37.29
N PRO A 642 -15.40 18.54 36.51
CA PRO A 642 -13.96 18.57 36.23
C PRO A 642 -13.08 18.83 37.46
N ASN A 643 -13.63 19.45 38.51
CA ASN A 643 -12.86 19.77 39.72
C ASN A 643 -12.95 18.71 40.82
N TYR A 644 -13.75 17.65 40.63
CA TYR A 644 -14.02 16.66 41.69
C TYR A 644 -12.73 16.04 42.24
N ASP A 645 -11.84 15.59 41.35
CA ASP A 645 -10.61 14.89 41.72
C ASP A 645 -9.67 15.77 42.56
N LYS A 646 -9.71 17.09 42.39
CA LYS A 646 -8.93 18.05 43.18
C LYS A 646 -9.40 18.14 44.63
N TYR A 647 -10.70 18.02 44.88
CA TYR A 647 -11.30 18.20 46.20
C TYR A 647 -11.66 16.90 46.90
N LYS A 648 -11.71 15.78 46.17
CA LYS A 648 -12.06 14.44 46.68
C LYS A 648 -11.21 14.02 47.87
N ILE A 649 -9.89 14.05 47.74
CA ILE A 649 -8.97 13.60 48.80
C ILE A 649 -9.11 14.45 50.07
N PRO A 650 -8.99 15.79 50.03
CA PRO A 650 -9.14 16.63 51.23
C PRO A 650 -10.48 16.42 51.94
N ILE A 651 -11.59 16.38 51.18
CA ILE A 651 -12.92 16.27 51.77
C ILE A 651 -13.17 14.87 52.30
N PHE A 652 -12.74 13.82 51.60
CA PHE A 652 -12.86 12.44 52.10
C PHE A 652 -12.06 12.24 53.38
N SER A 653 -10.87 12.85 53.50
CA SER A 653 -10.11 12.86 54.76
C SER A 653 -10.85 13.56 55.89
N ILE A 654 -11.48 14.71 55.63
CA ILE A 654 -12.31 15.42 56.62
C ILE A 654 -13.53 14.57 57.01
N LEU A 655 -14.20 13.96 56.03
CA LEU A 655 -15.37 13.11 56.25
C LEU A 655 -15.01 11.88 57.08
N LEU A 656 -13.86 11.26 56.83
CA LEU A 656 -13.31 10.16 57.62
C LEU A 656 -13.05 10.59 59.07
N VAL A 657 -12.48 11.78 59.30
CA VAL A 657 -12.27 12.32 60.65
C VAL A 657 -13.60 12.56 61.37
N ILE A 658 -14.62 13.08 60.68
CA ILE A 658 -15.97 13.25 61.23
C ILE A 658 -16.61 11.90 61.54
N ILE A 659 -16.55 10.94 60.61
CA ILE A 659 -17.10 9.59 60.78
C ILE A 659 -16.39 8.85 61.92
N PHE A 660 -15.06 8.94 62.02
CA PHE A 660 -14.31 8.40 63.17
C PHE A 660 -14.71 9.12 64.46
N GLY A 661 -14.88 10.44 64.45
CA GLY A 661 -15.35 11.20 65.62
C GLY A 661 -16.75 10.81 66.08
N VAL A 662 -17.64 10.43 65.15
CA VAL A 662 -19.01 9.97 65.44
C VAL A 662 -19.03 8.50 65.86
N LEU A 663 -18.30 7.61 65.18
CA LEU A 663 -18.19 6.19 65.52
C LEU A 663 -17.46 5.95 66.86
N PHE A 664 -16.50 6.81 67.22
CA PHE A 664 -15.77 6.77 68.49
C PHE A 664 -16.32 7.74 69.55
N GLY A 665 -17.47 8.36 69.32
CA GLY A 665 -18.07 9.26 70.30
C GLY A 665 -18.57 8.51 71.53
N LEU A 666 -17.66 8.09 72.43
CA LEU A 666 -17.84 7.63 73.82
C LEU A 666 -16.52 7.05 74.40
N TYR A 667 -15.51 7.90 74.69
CA TYR A 667 -14.54 7.60 75.77
C TYR A 667 -14.41 8.83 76.68
N PHE A 668 -14.80 8.64 77.94
CA PHE A 668 -15.30 9.65 78.86
C PHE A 668 -14.28 10.76 79.26
N VAL A 669 -14.75 12.01 79.14
CA VAL A 669 -14.58 13.18 80.05
C VAL A 669 -13.24 13.95 80.13
N ILE A 670 -12.06 13.44 79.75
CA ILE A 670 -10.81 14.26 79.86
C ILE A 670 -10.45 15.04 78.57
N ILE A 671 -11.01 14.64 77.43
CA ILE A 671 -10.71 15.21 76.11
C ILE A 671 -11.38 16.57 75.80
N PRO A 672 -12.56 16.98 76.33
CA PRO A 672 -13.22 18.22 75.91
C PRO A 672 -12.38 19.49 76.12
N ALA A 673 -11.61 19.55 77.21
CA ALA A 673 -10.75 20.70 77.51
C ALA A 673 -9.53 20.76 76.57
N LEU A 674 -8.94 19.62 76.24
CA LEU A 674 -7.87 19.50 75.24
C LEU A 674 -8.40 19.72 73.82
N LEU A 675 -9.63 19.30 73.51
CA LEU A 675 -10.32 19.55 72.24
C LEU A 675 -10.62 21.03 72.03
N ILE A 676 -11.00 21.78 73.06
CA ILE A 676 -11.24 23.23 72.93
C ILE A 676 -9.93 23.96 72.63
N ILE A 677 -8.82 23.57 73.29
CA ILE A 677 -7.49 24.12 73.02
C ILE A 677 -6.98 23.70 71.64
N LEU A 678 -7.17 22.43 71.26
CA LEU A 678 -6.82 21.91 69.94
C LEU A 678 -7.66 22.58 68.84
N VAL A 679 -8.95 22.80 69.07
CA VAL A 679 -9.85 23.53 68.15
C VAL A 679 -9.43 24.98 68.03
N TRP A 680 -8.99 25.63 69.12
CA TRP A 680 -8.43 26.98 69.06
C TRP A 680 -7.11 27.04 68.27
N VAL A 681 -6.21 26.07 68.48
CA VAL A 681 -4.95 25.94 67.74
C VAL A 681 -5.20 25.61 66.27
N ILE A 682 -6.17 24.73 65.98
CA ILE A 682 -6.63 24.40 64.63
C ILE A 682 -7.26 25.62 63.97
N LEU A 683 -8.12 26.39 64.66
CA LEU A 683 -8.71 27.62 64.13
C LEU A 683 -7.65 28.70 63.87
N TYR A 684 -6.61 28.78 64.72
CA TYR A 684 -5.46 29.66 64.52
C TYR A 684 -4.61 29.23 63.31
N ILE A 685 -4.35 27.92 63.15
CA ILE A 685 -3.65 27.33 61.99
C ILE A 685 -4.47 27.48 60.69
N ILE A 686 -5.80 27.27 60.74
CA ILE A 686 -6.74 27.47 59.63
C ILE A 686 -6.74 28.93 59.17
N ARG A 687 -6.63 29.88 60.11
CA ARG A 687 -6.52 31.32 59.82
C ARG A 687 -5.13 31.69 59.26
N TYR A 688 -4.05 31.05 59.73
CA TYR A 688 -2.68 31.30 59.29
C TYR A 688 -2.34 30.64 57.93
N LEU A 689 -2.96 29.51 57.58
CA LEU A 689 -2.78 28.77 56.32
C LEU A 689 -3.75 29.18 55.19
N GLY A 690 -4.61 30.18 55.40
CA GLY A 690 -5.58 30.65 54.38
C GLY A 690 -6.71 29.66 54.07
N ILE A 691 -6.95 28.66 54.93
CA ILE A 691 -7.94 27.59 54.71
C ILE A 691 -9.38 28.14 54.79
N ILE A 692 -9.62 29.27 55.47
CA ILE A 692 -10.94 29.95 55.49
C ILE A 692 -11.36 30.36 54.08
N GLU A 693 -10.43 30.87 53.27
CA GLU A 693 -10.68 31.25 51.87
C GLU A 693 -10.95 30.02 50.98
N TYR A 694 -10.36 28.87 51.35
CA TYR A 694 -10.57 27.57 50.70
C TYR A 694 -11.93 26.94 51.06
N LEU A 695 -12.33 26.99 52.34
CA LEU A 695 -13.65 26.58 52.86
C LEU A 695 -14.77 27.47 52.31
N LEU A 696 -14.56 28.79 52.23
CA LEU A 696 -15.50 29.74 51.61
C LEU A 696 -15.64 29.50 50.09
N LYS A 697 -14.58 29.05 49.40
CA LYS A 697 -14.68 28.60 48.00
C LYS A 697 -15.55 27.34 47.86
N ILE A 698 -15.45 26.38 48.77
CA ILE A 698 -16.25 25.13 48.78
C ILE A 698 -17.73 25.39 49.15
N LEU A 699 -18.00 26.37 50.02
CA LEU A 699 -19.37 26.79 50.40
C LEU A 699 -20.13 27.49 49.25
N LYS A 700 -19.49 27.81 48.13
CA LYS A 700 -20.24 28.13 46.90
C LYS A 700 -21.01 26.87 46.49
N ILE A 701 -22.34 26.97 46.45
CA ILE A 701 -23.31 25.91 46.10
C ILE A 701 -22.86 25.02 44.95
N ARG A 702 -22.17 25.59 43.94
CA ARG A 702 -21.60 24.87 42.80
C ARG A 702 -20.59 23.78 43.18
N TYR A 703 -19.63 24.04 44.06
CA TYR A 703 -18.60 23.05 44.41
C TYR A 703 -19.14 21.96 45.34
N LEU A 704 -20.06 22.29 46.25
CA LEU A 704 -20.76 21.30 47.07
C LEU A 704 -21.60 20.35 46.20
N ARG A 705 -22.31 20.90 45.22
CA ARG A 705 -23.07 20.09 44.24
C ARG A 705 -22.15 19.17 43.43
N GLU A 706 -21.08 19.72 42.85
CA GLU A 706 -20.05 18.95 42.13
C GLU A 706 -19.49 17.81 43.00
N PHE A 707 -19.23 18.07 44.28
CA PHE A 707 -18.75 17.05 45.22
C PHE A 707 -19.78 15.95 45.52
N LEU A 708 -21.04 16.30 45.80
CA LEU A 708 -22.11 15.33 46.08
C LEU A 708 -22.42 14.46 44.85
N GLU A 709 -22.46 15.06 43.66
CA GLU A 709 -22.62 14.32 42.40
C GLU A 709 -21.43 13.38 42.18
N GLY A 710 -20.20 13.83 42.45
CA GLY A 710 -18.99 13.00 42.33
C GLY A 710 -18.97 11.81 43.31
N ILE A 711 -19.42 12.00 44.55
CA ILE A 711 -19.63 10.90 45.50
C ILE A 711 -20.66 9.91 44.96
N ALA A 712 -21.76 10.38 44.37
CA ALA A 712 -22.77 9.49 43.81
C ALA A 712 -22.18 8.60 42.70
N PHE A 713 -21.30 9.14 41.84
CA PHE A 713 -20.55 8.35 40.85
C PHE A 713 -19.63 7.30 41.51
N ASP A 714 -18.89 7.66 42.56
CA ASP A 714 -18.01 6.74 43.27
C ASP A 714 -18.79 5.62 43.99
N ILE A 715 -19.87 5.98 44.67
CA ILE A 715 -20.79 5.03 45.32
C ILE A 715 -21.37 4.09 44.28
N TYR A 716 -21.84 4.62 43.15
CA TYR A 716 -22.36 3.81 42.06
C TYR A 716 -21.31 2.84 41.52
N LYS A 717 -20.05 3.27 41.35
CA LYS A 717 -18.93 2.41 40.93
C LYS A 717 -18.57 1.33 41.97
N ILE A 718 -18.76 1.59 43.25
CA ILE A 718 -18.52 0.62 44.34
C ILE A 718 -19.66 -0.42 44.40
N ILE A 719 -20.89 0.05 44.30
CA ILE A 719 -22.11 -0.77 44.40
C ILE A 719 -22.31 -1.61 43.13
N SER A 720 -22.01 -1.03 41.98
CA SER A 720 -22.24 -1.63 40.68
C SER A 720 -20.96 -2.27 40.14
N ASN A 721 -20.94 -3.60 40.10
CA ASN A 721 -20.14 -4.31 39.10
C ASN A 721 -21.09 -4.46 37.92
N TYR A 722 -20.99 -3.59 36.90
CA TYR A 722 -21.96 -3.53 35.79
C TYR A 722 -21.88 -4.75 34.84
N GLY A 723 -21.62 -5.96 35.34
CA GLY A 723 -21.45 -7.23 34.64
C GLY A 723 -22.18 -8.39 35.34
N GLU A 724 -21.81 -9.65 35.05
CA GLU A 724 -22.49 -10.85 35.58
C GLU A 724 -22.24 -11.13 37.09
N SER A 725 -21.39 -10.34 37.76
CA SER A 725 -20.96 -10.62 39.12
C SER A 725 -22.05 -10.27 40.14
N LEU A 726 -22.71 -11.30 40.66
CA LEU A 726 -23.68 -11.18 41.76
C LEU A 726 -23.03 -10.93 43.13
N VAL A 727 -21.74 -11.24 43.26
CA VAL A 727 -21.05 -11.31 44.57
C VAL A 727 -21.00 -9.95 45.26
N LYS A 728 -20.49 -8.90 44.58
CA LYS A 728 -20.39 -7.56 45.18
C LYS A 728 -21.75 -6.95 45.51
N PRO A 729 -22.75 -6.92 44.60
CA PRO A 729 -24.07 -6.40 44.93
C PRO A 729 -24.73 -7.15 46.09
N ILE A 730 -24.60 -8.48 46.17
CA ILE A 730 -25.13 -9.28 47.28
C ILE A 730 -24.42 -8.95 48.60
N ILE A 731 -23.08 -8.91 48.62
CA ILE A 731 -22.32 -8.59 49.84
C ILE A 731 -22.69 -7.19 50.34
N ILE A 732 -22.73 -6.20 49.45
CA ILE A 732 -23.11 -4.82 49.82
C ILE A 732 -24.55 -4.79 50.31
N THR A 733 -25.47 -5.52 49.67
CA THR A 733 -26.87 -5.63 50.11
C THR A 733 -26.96 -6.20 51.52
N ILE A 734 -26.25 -7.29 51.81
CA ILE A 734 -26.20 -7.90 53.14
C ILE A 734 -25.62 -6.91 54.16
N LEU A 735 -24.51 -6.25 53.82
CA LEU A 735 -23.85 -5.30 54.70
C LEU A 735 -24.75 -4.09 55.02
N VAL A 736 -25.47 -3.55 54.04
CA VAL A 736 -26.41 -2.45 54.23
C VAL A 736 -27.58 -2.88 55.14
N ILE A 737 -28.16 -4.06 54.90
CA ILE A 737 -29.24 -4.61 55.74
C ILE A 737 -28.79 -4.76 57.19
N LEU A 738 -27.57 -5.24 57.42
CA LEU A 738 -27.04 -5.46 58.78
C LEU A 738 -26.60 -4.17 59.47
N ILE A 739 -26.13 -3.16 58.74
CA ILE A 739 -25.70 -1.89 59.35
C ILE A 739 -26.88 -1.07 59.89
N ILE A 740 -28.05 -1.13 59.25
CA ILE A 740 -29.21 -0.32 59.64
C ILE A 740 -29.62 -0.56 61.12
N PRO A 741 -29.81 -1.80 61.60
CA PRO A 741 -30.10 -2.07 63.02
C PRO A 741 -28.98 -1.62 63.96
N CYS A 742 -27.71 -1.78 63.56
CA CYS A 742 -26.57 -1.31 64.36
C CYS A 742 -26.58 0.20 64.56
N ILE A 743 -26.92 0.96 63.51
CA ILE A 743 -27.00 2.44 63.59
C ILE A 743 -28.13 2.86 64.53
N ILE A 744 -29.30 2.21 64.45
CA ILE A 744 -30.48 2.58 65.23
C ILE A 744 -30.32 2.22 66.71
N THR A 745 -29.69 1.08 67.01
CA THR A 745 -29.47 0.60 68.40
C THR A 745 -28.19 1.15 69.03
N HIS A 746 -27.34 1.83 68.26
CA HIS A 746 -25.97 2.17 68.62
C HIS A 746 -25.14 0.96 69.11
N SER A 747 -25.47 -0.25 68.64
CA SER A 747 -24.80 -1.51 68.97
C SER A 747 -24.00 -2.04 67.79
N TRP A 748 -22.88 -2.71 68.06
CA TRP A 748 -22.10 -3.40 67.03
C TRP A 748 -22.71 -4.76 66.64
N ASN A 749 -23.73 -5.22 67.37
CA ASN A 749 -24.42 -6.48 67.09
C ASN A 749 -25.74 -6.22 66.34
N PRO A 750 -25.83 -6.51 65.02
CA PRO A 750 -27.05 -6.28 64.24
C PRO A 750 -28.20 -7.22 64.60
N PHE A 751 -27.92 -8.26 65.40
CA PHE A 751 -28.88 -9.25 65.86
C PHE A 751 -29.34 -8.99 67.31
N SER A 752 -29.00 -7.83 67.87
CA SER A 752 -29.36 -7.44 69.25
C SER A 752 -30.89 -7.31 69.43
N ASP A 753 -31.59 -6.74 68.44
CA ASP A 753 -33.05 -6.72 68.36
C ASP A 753 -33.53 -7.44 67.09
N LYS A 754 -34.11 -8.63 67.28
CA LYS A 754 -34.62 -9.47 66.18
C LYS A 754 -35.83 -8.84 65.48
N ILE A 755 -36.68 -8.11 66.22
CA ILE A 755 -37.88 -7.47 65.67
C ILE A 755 -37.45 -6.29 64.79
N LEU A 756 -36.46 -5.51 65.24
CA LEU A 756 -35.88 -4.42 64.46
C LEU A 756 -35.25 -4.90 63.15
N LEU A 757 -34.48 -5.99 63.17
CA LEU A 757 -33.91 -6.59 61.96
C LEU A 757 -35.01 -7.11 61.01
N GLU A 758 -36.07 -7.73 61.54
CA GLU A 758 -37.21 -8.19 60.74
C GLU A 758 -37.92 -7.03 60.03
N GLN A 759 -38.22 -5.94 60.75
CA GLN A 759 -38.84 -4.76 60.16
C GLN A 759 -37.90 -4.07 59.16
N THR A 760 -36.58 -4.08 59.39
CA THR A 760 -35.58 -3.58 58.44
C THR A 760 -35.61 -4.39 57.14
N LEU A 761 -35.67 -5.72 57.23
CA LEU A 761 -35.81 -6.61 56.07
C LEU A 761 -37.10 -6.35 55.31
N ARG A 762 -38.22 -6.17 56.02
CA ARG A 762 -39.51 -5.79 55.39
C ARG A 762 -39.35 -4.51 54.58
N ALA A 763 -38.90 -3.43 55.20
CA ALA A 763 -38.68 -2.15 54.52
C ALA A 763 -37.73 -2.30 53.32
N PHE A 764 -36.63 -3.03 53.48
CA PHE A 764 -35.65 -3.27 52.42
C PHE A 764 -36.26 -4.02 51.23
N PHE A 765 -37.03 -5.07 51.45
CA PHE A 765 -37.73 -5.82 50.38
C PHE A 765 -39.05 -5.17 49.94
N GLN A 766 -39.21 -3.87 50.19
CA GLN A 766 -40.36 -3.07 49.78
C GLN A 766 -41.69 -3.45 50.45
N LEU A 767 -41.65 -4.21 51.54
CA LEU A 767 -42.80 -4.53 52.39
C LEU A 767 -42.99 -3.42 53.45
N GLY A 768 -44.25 -3.08 53.75
CA GLY A 768 -44.56 -2.10 54.79
C GLY A 768 -44.09 -2.54 56.18
N ILE A 769 -43.56 -1.60 56.96
CA ILE A 769 -43.33 -1.82 58.40
C ILE A 769 -44.68 -2.01 59.08
N ASP A 770 -44.78 -3.00 59.96
CA ASP A 770 -46.02 -3.31 60.66
C ASP A 770 -46.35 -2.22 61.71
N LYS A 771 -47.44 -1.50 61.47
CA LYS A 771 -47.89 -0.39 62.32
C LYS A 771 -48.27 -0.82 63.73
N ASN A 772 -48.65 -2.10 63.92
CA ASN A 772 -49.04 -2.62 65.23
C ASN A 772 -47.83 -2.85 66.15
N THR A 773 -46.62 -3.01 65.59
CA THR A 773 -45.37 -3.23 66.33
C THR A 773 -44.62 -1.93 66.64
N ILE A 774 -44.89 -0.84 65.91
CA ILE A 774 -44.21 0.48 66.04
C ILE A 774 -44.52 1.18 67.38
N ASN A 775 -45.74 1.03 67.90
CA ASN A 775 -46.22 1.87 69.02
C ASN A 775 -45.54 1.58 70.37
N ASN A 776 -44.77 0.49 70.48
CA ASN A 776 -44.19 0.02 71.76
C ASN A 776 -42.65 0.04 71.82
N ASN A 777 -41.94 0.44 70.75
CA ASN A 777 -40.46 0.46 70.75
C ASN A 777 -39.91 1.75 70.06
N PRO A 778 -39.14 2.60 70.78
CA PRO A 778 -38.53 3.82 70.21
C PRO A 778 -37.61 3.58 69.01
N GLU A 779 -36.92 2.44 68.97
CA GLU A 779 -36.03 2.07 67.86
C GLU A 779 -36.81 1.76 66.59
N LEU A 780 -38.00 1.12 66.71
CA LEU A 780 -38.90 0.85 65.60
C LEU A 780 -39.58 2.12 65.07
N GLN A 781 -39.88 3.09 65.92
CA GLN A 781 -40.36 4.41 65.49
C GLN A 781 -39.29 5.16 64.69
N THR A 782 -38.03 5.05 65.13
CA THR A 782 -36.88 5.60 64.41
C THR A 782 -36.72 4.91 63.06
N LEU A 783 -36.76 3.58 62.99
CA LEU A 783 -36.73 2.83 61.73
C LEU A 783 -37.86 3.28 60.78
N ALA A 784 -39.09 3.43 61.28
CA ALA A 784 -40.25 3.84 60.50
C ALA A 784 -40.08 5.25 59.90
N SER A 785 -39.44 6.18 60.63
CA SER A 785 -39.15 7.52 60.11
C SER A 785 -38.16 7.53 58.93
N TYR A 786 -37.31 6.50 58.83
CA TYR A 786 -36.32 6.32 57.76
C TYR A 786 -36.72 5.25 56.73
N GLU A 787 -37.93 4.69 56.81
CA GLU A 787 -38.40 3.62 55.92
C GLU A 787 -38.25 3.97 54.43
N TRP A 788 -38.61 5.22 54.08
CA TRP A 788 -38.51 5.73 52.71
C TRP A 788 -37.07 5.67 52.16
N LEU A 789 -36.07 5.96 53.00
CA LEU A 789 -34.66 5.97 52.62
C LEU A 789 -34.16 4.53 52.41
N ILE A 790 -34.54 3.62 53.31
CA ILE A 790 -34.22 2.19 53.20
C ILE A 790 -34.77 1.62 51.88
N ARG A 791 -36.00 1.98 51.53
CA ARG A 791 -36.64 1.56 50.27
C ARG A 791 -35.94 2.13 49.02
N ILE A 792 -35.49 3.37 49.04
CA ILE A 792 -34.74 3.94 47.90
C ILE A 792 -33.40 3.20 47.73
N ILE A 793 -32.66 3.01 48.82
CA ILE A 793 -31.38 2.31 48.80
C ILE A 793 -31.57 0.86 48.31
N SER A 794 -32.63 0.19 48.75
CA SER A 794 -32.87 -1.19 48.34
C SER A 794 -33.31 -1.34 46.89
N LEU A 795 -34.04 -0.39 46.30
CA LEU A 795 -34.35 -0.41 44.86
C LEU A 795 -33.08 -0.40 44.01
N ILE A 796 -32.09 0.42 44.38
CA ILE A 796 -30.80 0.50 43.69
C ILE A 796 -30.06 -0.84 43.80
N LEU A 797 -30.01 -1.42 45.00
CA LEU A 797 -29.29 -2.66 45.27
C LEU A 797 -29.95 -3.89 44.63
N LEU A 798 -31.27 -4.04 44.81
CA LEU A 798 -32.05 -5.12 44.21
C LEU A 798 -32.10 -5.01 42.68
N GLY A 799 -32.18 -3.79 42.14
CA GLY A 799 -32.10 -3.54 40.71
C GLY A 799 -30.79 -4.02 40.10
N ASN A 800 -29.65 -3.75 40.76
CA ASN A 800 -28.34 -4.26 40.33
C ASN A 800 -28.28 -5.79 40.34
N ILE A 801 -28.82 -6.44 41.39
CA ILE A 801 -28.91 -7.91 41.46
C ILE A 801 -29.80 -8.45 40.34
N PHE A 802 -30.96 -7.85 40.10
CA PHE A 802 -31.88 -8.25 39.04
C PHE A 802 -31.24 -8.17 37.65
N ILE A 803 -30.56 -7.07 37.33
CA ILE A 803 -29.86 -6.89 36.06
C ILE A 803 -28.79 -7.98 35.88
N ALA A 804 -28.01 -8.26 36.91
CA ALA A 804 -26.98 -9.30 36.87
C ALA A 804 -27.58 -10.71 36.68
N ILE A 805 -28.70 -11.03 37.35
CA ILE A 805 -29.42 -12.30 37.16
C ILE A 805 -29.94 -12.42 35.72
N LYS A 806 -30.63 -11.38 35.23
CA LYS A 806 -31.20 -11.35 33.87
C LYS A 806 -30.14 -11.64 32.81
N ARG A 807 -29.00 -10.94 32.86
CA ARG A 807 -27.89 -11.14 31.90
C ARG A 807 -27.30 -12.55 31.96
N ARG A 808 -27.19 -13.14 33.16
CA ARG A 808 -26.69 -14.51 33.35
C ARG A 808 -27.66 -15.56 32.77
N LEU A 809 -28.96 -15.29 32.82
CA LEU A 809 -29.98 -16.15 32.21
C LEU A 809 -30.01 -16.00 30.69
N GLU A 810 -29.90 -14.79 30.14
CA GLU A 810 -29.88 -14.55 28.67
C GLU A 810 -28.66 -15.16 27.96
N ARG A 811 -27.58 -15.43 28.70
CA ARG A 811 -26.37 -16.08 28.17
C ARG A 811 -26.46 -17.61 28.14
N LYS A 812 -27.18 -18.20 29.09
CA LYS A 812 -27.38 -19.66 29.19
C LYS A 812 -28.44 -20.10 28.19
#